data_AF-A0A1Y0H7B4-F1
#
_entry.id   AF-A0A1Y0H7B4-F1
#
_cell.length_a   1.000
_cell.length_b   1.000
_cell.length_c   1.000
_cell.angle_alpha   90.00
_cell.angle_beta   90.00
_cell.angle_gamma   90.00
#
_symmetry.space_group_name_H-M   'P 1'
#
loop_
_entity.id
_entity.type
_entity.pdbx_description
1 polymer ?
#
loop_
_entity_poly.entity_id
_entity_poly.type
_entity_poly.pdbx_seq_one_letter_code
_entity_poly.pdbx_strand_id
1 'polypeptide(L)'
;MGSSFWQSGQVTLEKAMTVPLAPATGTVTSLPSRATPLSPVNVCPTFNRLPSMGLLSRLCGAETSNPAPKDEEANRMRKPVFIINEPWSSDVLSRPMFSRTQTFSTALLQLLTRCSPEFGSLGSKMDSLRYGLALLGLLMATLATSAPAPENLRLMTWNIWHGGRENDRFRGPRQVMDVIRQSQADVVMMQETYGSGELIARGLDFHFQPRGTNVSLHSRYPIEEDLSVGEPFNCVGALVRLPSGRRVAVYSLWLPYGEDIWIPATRRASGLEAMLAACQPSAEVLERLLDQIHQRLAGPQYADVPVVIGGDFNSMSHLDYTEVAREHYGRPVRWATSQLMTGQGYRDAFRELHPQVNRAQDRTWSPRFPEQEQDRIDFIYFRGAGVEPVRAERIDTSAGLFPSDHAAVLAELRLGAAAPPQDVSLRAATYNIRHGAGMDDQLDLDRTVRALRALKADIIGLQEIDDRVGRSERVNQMAELGRQLSMYPAFGSFMEYDGGLYGMGILSRYPLVDVEAIRLPDGNEPRVALQALVRLPSGETLRVVNVHFDWVDDDGFRWPQAQRVHQAVTEGDVPTLLLGDFNDGPESRTLGLFRRSLQEVAKPAGQRFTWPADRPTQEIDYLFVGPAARWQVGTARVVNERAASDHRPVVADLKLRATTE
;
A
#
# COMPACT_ATOMS: atom_id res chain seq x y z
N MET A 1 -5.90 -41.21 -40.40
CA MET A 1 -4.78 -42.05 -40.87
C MET A 1 -3.92 -41.21 -41.81
N GLY A 2 -2.61 -41.11 -41.52
CA GLY A 2 -1.52 -40.60 -42.38
C GLY A 2 -1.46 -39.07 -42.59
N SER A 3 -0.48 -38.31 -42.07
CA SER A 3 0.96 -38.19 -42.45
C SER A 3 1.14 -37.55 -43.85
N SER A 4 2.07 -36.63 -44.16
CA SER A 4 3.22 -36.02 -43.47
C SER A 4 3.97 -35.09 -44.47
N PHE A 5 4.58 -34.02 -43.93
CA PHE A 5 5.92 -33.43 -44.21
C PHE A 5 6.34 -32.68 -45.52
N TRP A 6 6.75 -31.40 -45.29
CA TRP A 6 7.95 -30.60 -45.69
C TRP A 6 8.45 -30.40 -47.14
N GLN A 7 8.74 -29.12 -47.45
CA GLN A 7 9.90 -28.68 -48.25
C GLN A 7 10.39 -27.28 -47.84
N SER A 8 11.72 -27.13 -47.87
CA SER A 8 12.60 -26.03 -47.45
C SER A 8 12.91 -25.00 -48.54
N GLY A 9 13.40 -23.80 -48.16
CA GLY A 9 14.18 -22.94 -49.06
C GLY A 9 14.53 -21.55 -48.50
N GLN A 10 15.81 -21.34 -48.18
CA GLN A 10 16.44 -20.04 -47.87
C GLN A 10 16.77 -19.24 -49.16
N VAL A 11 16.74 -17.91 -49.09
CA VAL A 11 17.47 -16.98 -49.99
C VAL A 11 18.02 -15.81 -49.17
N THR A 12 19.25 -15.40 -49.47
CA THR A 12 20.10 -14.38 -48.82
C THR A 12 20.24 -13.08 -49.65
N LEU A 13 20.74 -12.02 -48.97
CA LEU A 13 21.62 -10.90 -49.40
C LEU A 13 21.11 -9.43 -49.34
N GLU A 14 21.73 -8.70 -48.39
CA GLU A 14 22.43 -7.40 -48.46
C GLU A 14 21.78 -6.11 -49.01
N LYS A 15 21.73 -5.06 -48.16
CA LYS A 15 22.50 -3.77 -48.29
C LYS A 15 22.11 -2.71 -47.24
N ALA A 16 23.10 -2.15 -46.53
CA ALA A 16 23.11 -0.78 -45.97
C ALA A 16 24.57 -0.41 -45.61
N MET A 17 25.30 0.33 -46.45
CA MET A 17 25.53 1.78 -46.46
C MET A 17 26.11 2.40 -45.17
N THR A 18 27.36 2.84 -45.33
CA THR A 18 28.31 3.52 -44.43
C THR A 18 28.37 5.03 -44.67
N VAL A 19 28.59 5.84 -43.63
CA VAL A 19 29.16 7.22 -43.65
C VAL A 19 29.88 7.51 -42.29
N PRO A 20 30.96 8.32 -42.22
CA PRO A 20 32.13 8.08 -41.35
C PRO A 20 32.34 9.06 -40.17
N LEU A 21 33.33 8.73 -39.32
CA LEU A 21 33.87 9.55 -38.24
C LEU A 21 35.28 10.08 -38.56
N ALA A 22 35.55 11.33 -38.20
CA ALA A 22 36.86 12.01 -38.27
C ALA A 22 37.57 12.04 -36.89
N PRO A 23 38.89 12.29 -36.82
CA PRO A 23 39.74 11.91 -35.67
C PRO A 23 40.26 13.09 -34.82
N ALA A 24 40.70 12.79 -33.59
CA ALA A 24 41.59 13.65 -32.80
C ALA A 24 42.62 12.84 -31.98
N THR A 25 43.89 12.96 -32.40
CA THR A 25 45.17 13.06 -31.64
C THR A 25 45.24 12.52 -30.20
N GLY A 26 46.08 11.51 -29.87
CA GLY A 26 47.48 11.64 -29.41
C GLY A 26 47.53 11.72 -27.86
N THR A 27 48.35 11.05 -27.04
CA THR A 27 49.60 10.28 -27.12
C THR A 27 49.73 9.50 -25.79
N VAL A 28 50.13 8.22 -25.78
CA VAL A 28 50.66 7.56 -24.57
C VAL A 28 51.82 6.64 -24.95
N THR A 29 52.95 6.87 -24.30
CA THR A 29 54.22 6.12 -24.39
C THR A 29 54.25 4.91 -23.46
N SER A 30 54.69 3.78 -24.03
CA SER A 30 55.53 2.68 -23.48
C SER A 30 55.17 1.95 -22.17
N LEU A 31 54.86 0.65 -22.37
CA LEU A 31 55.03 -0.59 -21.58
C LEU A 31 56.34 -0.72 -20.73
N PRO A 32 56.58 -1.76 -19.85
CA PRO A 32 55.96 -3.09 -19.83
C PRO A 32 55.70 -3.83 -18.48
N SER A 33 54.79 -4.82 -18.57
CA SER A 33 54.76 -6.20 -18.03
C SER A 33 55.20 -6.58 -16.59
N ARG A 34 54.30 -7.30 -15.89
CA ARG A 34 54.50 -8.72 -15.47
C ARG A 34 53.21 -9.35 -14.92
N ALA A 35 52.99 -10.61 -15.31
CA ALA A 35 51.92 -11.53 -14.87
C ALA A 35 52.09 -11.94 -13.39
N THR A 36 51.13 -12.48 -12.63
CA THR A 36 50.36 -13.75 -12.78
C THR A 36 49.37 -13.87 -11.57
N PRO A 37 48.55 -14.94 -11.37
CA PRO A 37 47.11 -14.84 -11.06
C PRO A 37 46.67 -15.07 -9.59
N LEU A 38 45.37 -14.84 -9.38
CA LEU A 38 44.57 -14.91 -8.16
C LEU A 38 44.33 -16.33 -7.59
N SER A 39 44.18 -16.41 -6.27
CA SER A 39 43.31 -17.35 -5.53
C SER A 39 42.95 -16.77 -4.14
N PRO A 40 41.83 -17.21 -3.53
CA PRO A 40 40.96 -16.36 -2.69
C PRO A 40 41.20 -16.53 -1.18
N VAL A 41 40.93 -15.48 -0.39
CA VAL A 41 40.98 -15.54 1.08
C VAL A 41 39.71 -14.95 1.69
N ASN A 42 39.01 -15.81 2.45
CA ASN A 42 38.00 -15.49 3.45
C ASN A 42 38.53 -14.50 4.49
N VAL A 43 37.76 -13.46 4.85
CA VAL A 43 37.99 -12.73 6.12
C VAL A 43 36.65 -12.33 6.76
N CYS A 44 36.43 -12.89 7.94
CA CYS A 44 35.51 -12.44 9.00
C CYS A 44 36.11 -11.20 9.70
N PRO A 45 35.36 -10.16 10.11
CA PRO A 45 35.94 -9.05 10.87
C PRO A 45 36.05 -9.38 12.36
N THR A 46 37.24 -9.12 12.88
CA THR A 46 37.66 -9.27 14.28
C THR A 46 37.21 -8.10 15.16
N PHE A 47 36.87 -8.44 16.41
CA PHE A 47 36.71 -7.52 17.54
C PHE A 47 38.04 -6.85 17.92
N ASN A 48 38.04 -5.53 18.09
CA ASN A 48 39.12 -4.81 18.77
C ASN A 48 38.71 -4.41 20.19
N ARG A 49 39.49 -4.92 21.17
CA ARG A 49 39.55 -4.44 22.55
C ARG A 49 40.46 -3.21 22.62
N LEU A 50 40.13 -2.24 23.48
CA LEU A 50 41.06 -1.25 24.00
C LEU A 50 40.95 -1.16 25.55
N PRO A 51 42.00 -0.68 26.25
CA PRO A 51 42.38 -1.17 27.57
C PRO A 51 42.08 -0.19 28.74
N SER A 52 42.23 -0.73 29.95
CA SER A 52 42.11 -0.10 31.26
C SER A 52 43.35 0.69 31.72
N MET A 53 43.15 1.86 32.34
CA MET A 53 43.88 2.50 33.47
C MET A 53 43.03 3.74 33.87
N GLY A 54 42.84 4.22 35.10
CA GLY A 54 43.50 4.01 36.39
C GLY A 54 43.76 5.38 37.07
N LEU A 55 42.91 5.78 38.03
CA LEU A 55 43.05 6.81 39.09
C LEU A 55 43.28 8.31 38.78
N LEU A 56 42.43 9.18 39.36
CA LEU A 56 42.80 10.18 40.39
C LEU A 56 41.58 10.85 41.05
N SER A 57 41.78 11.30 42.28
CA SER A 57 40.78 11.65 43.30
C SER A 57 40.76 13.15 43.68
N ARG A 58 39.63 13.60 44.25
CA ARG A 58 39.39 14.76 45.16
C ARG A 58 39.32 16.19 44.58
N LEU A 59 38.19 16.90 44.80
CA LEU A 59 38.00 17.96 45.82
C LEU A 59 36.67 18.75 45.67
N CYS A 60 36.01 19.00 46.83
CA CYS A 60 35.03 20.06 47.21
C CYS A 60 33.67 20.15 46.48
N GLY A 61 32.51 20.42 47.11
CA GLY A 61 32.14 20.84 48.48
C GLY A 61 30.95 21.85 48.43
N ALA A 62 30.08 21.83 49.45
CA ALA A 62 28.91 22.70 49.78
C ALA A 62 27.53 22.28 49.18
N GLU A 63 26.56 21.75 49.96
CA GLU A 63 25.64 22.37 50.95
C GLU A 63 24.62 23.35 50.29
N THR A 64 23.30 23.13 50.34
CA THR A 64 22.40 23.41 51.49
C THR A 64 20.95 22.92 51.14
N SER A 65 20.30 22.16 52.02
CA SER A 65 19.15 22.52 52.90
C SER A 65 17.73 22.28 52.34
N ASN A 66 17.05 21.34 53.00
CA ASN A 66 15.60 21.02 53.03
C ASN A 66 14.78 22.22 53.62
N PRO A 67 13.42 22.28 53.58
CA PRO A 67 12.56 21.32 54.29
C PRO A 67 11.19 20.97 53.67
N ALA A 68 10.61 19.90 54.21
CA ALA A 68 9.25 19.41 54.06
C ALA A 68 8.15 20.37 54.58
N PRO A 69 6.87 19.96 54.47
CA PRO A 69 6.06 19.85 55.68
C PRO A 69 5.30 18.51 55.84
N LYS A 70 4.96 18.24 57.10
CA LYS A 70 4.14 17.14 57.63
C LYS A 70 2.67 17.54 57.75
N ASP A 71 1.80 16.53 57.91
CA ASP A 71 0.64 16.37 58.83
C ASP A 71 -0.49 15.57 58.12
N GLU A 72 -0.80 14.34 58.55
CA GLU A 72 -1.88 13.93 59.50
C GLU A 72 -3.28 14.39 59.02
N GLU A 73 -4.32 13.55 58.85
CA GLU A 73 -4.92 12.64 59.84
C GLU A 73 -5.95 11.67 59.16
N ALA A 74 -6.43 10.70 59.94
CA ALA A 74 -7.17 9.49 59.63
C ALA A 74 -8.64 9.63 59.16
N ASN A 75 -9.15 8.63 58.42
CA ASN A 75 -10.36 7.91 58.86
C ASN A 75 -10.54 6.49 58.28
N ARG A 76 -11.17 5.66 59.10
CA ARG A 76 -11.45 4.22 59.02
C ARG A 76 -12.48 3.87 57.93
N MET A 77 -12.35 2.69 57.31
CA MET A 77 -13.42 1.67 57.29
C MET A 77 -12.88 0.26 57.02
N ARG A 78 -13.53 -0.72 57.66
CA ARG A 78 -13.14 -2.11 57.88
C ARG A 78 -13.63 -3.04 56.74
N LYS A 79 -12.75 -3.96 56.31
CA LYS A 79 -12.87 -5.44 56.07
C LYS A 79 -14.15 -6.05 55.41
N PRO A 80 -14.10 -7.25 54.77
CA PRO A 80 -13.11 -8.31 54.98
C PRO A 80 -12.52 -9.02 53.74
N VAL A 81 -11.32 -9.52 54.00
CA VAL A 81 -10.62 -10.61 53.34
C VAL A 81 -11.28 -11.94 53.74
N PHE A 82 -11.54 -12.83 52.78
CA PHE A 82 -11.81 -14.24 53.04
C PHE A 82 -10.53 -15.04 52.80
N ILE A 83 -10.02 -15.62 53.88
CA ILE A 83 -9.07 -16.74 53.88
C ILE A 83 -9.90 -17.98 54.19
N ILE A 84 -9.81 -19.01 53.35
CA ILE A 84 -10.18 -20.39 53.71
C ILE A 84 -8.96 -21.25 53.44
N ASN A 85 -8.52 -21.93 54.49
CA ASN A 85 -7.48 -22.95 54.51
C ASN A 85 -8.13 -24.29 54.85
N GLU A 86 -7.46 -25.38 54.44
CA GLU A 86 -7.57 -26.79 54.93
C GLU A 86 -8.38 -27.78 54.04
N PRO A 87 -8.02 -29.09 54.02
CA PRO A 87 -7.29 -29.74 52.91
C PRO A 87 -8.09 -30.92 52.31
N TRP A 88 -7.49 -31.80 51.50
CA TRP A 88 -7.75 -33.26 51.34
C TRP A 88 -7.45 -33.77 49.90
N SER A 89 -6.38 -34.58 49.84
CA SER A 89 -6.14 -35.83 49.08
C SER A 89 -6.66 -36.08 47.64
N SER A 90 -5.68 -36.30 46.75
CA SER A 90 -5.49 -37.39 45.76
C SER A 90 -6.68 -38.07 45.05
N ASP A 91 -6.52 -38.10 43.72
CA ASP A 91 -6.92 -39.12 42.73
C ASP A 91 -8.40 -39.28 42.37
N VAL A 92 -8.73 -39.01 41.09
CA VAL A 92 -9.42 -39.92 40.15
C VAL A 92 -9.47 -39.30 38.74
N LEU A 93 -8.74 -39.96 37.82
CA LEU A 93 -9.02 -40.27 36.41
C LEU A 93 -9.43 -39.17 35.40
N SER A 94 -8.52 -38.99 34.46
CA SER A 94 -8.67 -38.67 33.04
C SER A 94 -10.02 -39.02 32.37
N ARG A 95 -10.60 -38.04 31.65
CA ARG A 95 -11.33 -38.21 30.37
C ARG A 95 -11.56 -36.86 29.66
N PRO A 96 -11.55 -36.81 28.32
CA PRO A 96 -11.52 -35.56 27.56
C PRO A 96 -12.92 -34.96 27.34
N MET A 97 -12.99 -33.62 27.31
CA MET A 97 -14.16 -32.85 26.88
C MET A 97 -14.42 -33.09 25.38
N PHE A 98 -15.51 -33.77 25.05
CA PHE A 98 -16.07 -33.77 23.70
C PHE A 98 -16.78 -32.44 23.42
N SER A 99 -16.60 -31.91 22.20
CA SER A 99 -17.31 -30.71 21.75
C SER A 99 -18.82 -30.95 21.67
N ARG A 100 -19.60 -29.93 22.05
CA ARG A 100 -21.07 -29.95 22.03
C ARG A 100 -21.70 -30.08 20.63
N THR A 101 -20.91 -30.17 19.57
CA THR A 101 -21.38 -30.34 18.18
C THR A 101 -21.54 -31.80 17.76
N GLN A 102 -20.85 -32.77 18.39
CA GLN A 102 -20.99 -34.19 18.02
C GLN A 102 -22.25 -34.86 18.62
N THR A 103 -22.77 -34.35 19.73
CA THR A 103 -23.91 -34.96 20.44
C THR A 103 -25.26 -34.77 19.73
N PHE A 104 -25.38 -33.75 18.87
CA PHE A 104 -26.59 -33.51 18.08
C PHE A 104 -26.75 -34.49 16.91
N SER A 105 -25.66 -34.83 16.20
CA SER A 105 -25.71 -35.79 15.08
C SER A 105 -26.05 -37.21 15.53
N THR A 106 -25.59 -37.64 16.71
CA THR A 106 -25.89 -39.00 17.22
C THR A 106 -27.32 -39.11 17.75
N ALA A 107 -27.84 -38.05 18.37
CA ALA A 107 -29.23 -38.01 18.84
C ALA A 107 -30.24 -37.99 17.69
N LEU A 108 -29.94 -37.29 16.58
CA LEU A 108 -30.80 -37.26 15.39
C LEU A 108 -30.84 -38.62 14.67
N LEU A 109 -29.71 -39.33 14.60
CA LEU A 109 -29.63 -40.68 14.03
C LEU A 109 -30.37 -41.74 14.88
N GLN A 110 -30.38 -41.57 16.21
CA GLN A 110 -31.13 -42.42 17.14
C GLN A 110 -32.64 -42.14 17.13
N LEU A 111 -33.07 -40.91 16.82
CA LEU A 111 -34.49 -40.57 16.63
C LEU A 111 -35.06 -41.20 15.35
N LEU A 112 -34.26 -41.22 14.27
CA LEU A 112 -34.66 -41.78 12.97
C LEU A 112 -34.77 -43.32 12.96
N THR A 113 -34.12 -44.01 13.90
CA THR A 113 -34.18 -45.48 14.02
C THR A 113 -35.26 -46.00 14.98
N ARG A 114 -35.95 -45.11 15.73
CA ARG A 114 -36.98 -45.50 16.71
C ARG A 114 -38.43 -45.17 16.30
N CYS A 115 -38.66 -44.59 15.13
CA CYS A 115 -40.01 -44.42 14.57
C CYS A 115 -40.27 -45.44 13.46
N SER A 116 -40.64 -46.65 13.85
CA SER A 116 -41.44 -47.58 13.05
C SER A 116 -42.12 -48.52 14.04
N PRO A 117 -43.44 -48.40 14.20
CA PRO A 117 -44.30 -49.38 13.54
C PRO A 117 -45.60 -48.79 12.96
N GLU A 118 -46.22 -49.57 12.08
CA GLU A 118 -47.62 -49.48 11.64
C GLU A 118 -48.02 -48.28 10.77
N PHE A 119 -47.82 -48.40 9.45
CA PHE A 119 -48.86 -47.97 8.51
C PHE A 119 -48.89 -48.93 7.31
N GLY A 120 -49.98 -49.69 7.25
CA GLY A 120 -50.35 -50.49 6.09
C GLY A 120 -50.86 -49.62 4.94
N SER A 121 -50.54 -50.09 3.74
CA SER A 121 -51.17 -49.91 2.42
C SER A 121 -51.76 -48.55 1.99
N LEU A 122 -51.41 -48.20 0.74
CA LEU A 122 -51.91 -47.11 -0.12
C LEU A 122 -51.45 -45.67 0.21
N GLY A 123 -50.46 -45.19 -0.54
CA GLY A 123 -50.15 -43.76 -0.63
C GLY A 123 -48.78 -43.44 -1.24
N SER A 124 -48.73 -43.39 -2.58
CA SER A 124 -47.81 -42.59 -3.40
C SER A 124 -46.27 -42.69 -3.16
N LYS A 125 -45.55 -43.25 -4.16
CA LYS A 125 -44.09 -43.08 -4.34
C LYS A 125 -43.63 -41.61 -4.41
N MET A 126 -44.57 -40.66 -4.49
CA MET A 126 -44.32 -39.22 -4.59
C MET A 126 -44.05 -38.57 -3.24
N ASP A 127 -44.58 -39.11 -2.14
CA ASP A 127 -44.38 -38.53 -0.81
C ASP A 127 -43.02 -38.92 -0.21
N SER A 128 -42.54 -40.13 -0.46
CA SER A 128 -41.18 -40.57 -0.09
C SER A 128 -40.10 -39.73 -0.78
N LEU A 129 -40.34 -39.30 -2.02
CA LEU A 129 -39.42 -38.44 -2.77
C LEU A 129 -39.41 -37.00 -2.22
N ARG A 130 -40.57 -36.49 -1.79
CA ARG A 130 -40.70 -35.16 -1.15
C ARG A 130 -40.03 -35.12 0.22
N TYR A 131 -40.19 -36.17 1.03
CA TYR A 131 -39.49 -36.29 2.31
C TYR A 131 -37.97 -36.47 2.11
N GLY A 132 -37.55 -37.23 1.10
CA GLY A 132 -36.14 -37.37 0.74
C GLY A 132 -35.50 -36.05 0.26
N LEU A 133 -36.20 -35.28 -0.57
CA LEU A 133 -35.75 -33.95 -1.02
C LEU A 133 -35.76 -32.91 0.11
N ALA A 134 -36.74 -32.95 1.01
CA ALA A 134 -36.79 -32.07 2.18
C ALA A 134 -35.67 -32.40 3.18
N LEU A 135 -35.36 -33.69 3.41
CA LEU A 135 -34.21 -34.11 4.22
C LEU A 135 -32.89 -33.75 3.56
N LEU A 136 -32.76 -33.90 2.24
CA LEU A 136 -31.57 -33.48 1.49
C LEU A 136 -31.39 -31.96 1.55
N GLY A 137 -32.48 -31.19 1.45
CA GLY A 137 -32.50 -29.75 1.63
C GLY A 137 -32.12 -29.32 3.06
N LEU A 138 -32.58 -30.03 4.09
CA LEU A 138 -32.16 -29.79 5.48
C LEU A 138 -30.69 -30.19 5.71
N LEU A 139 -30.22 -31.31 5.12
CA LEU A 139 -28.83 -31.76 5.22
C LEU A 139 -27.89 -30.76 4.53
N MET A 140 -28.26 -30.27 3.34
CA MET A 140 -27.53 -29.25 2.59
C MET A 140 -27.54 -27.90 3.32
N ALA A 141 -28.63 -27.55 4.01
CA ALA A 141 -28.70 -26.36 4.86
C ALA A 141 -27.84 -26.48 6.14
N THR A 142 -27.63 -27.70 6.67
CA THR A 142 -26.72 -27.96 7.81
C THR A 142 -25.26 -28.15 7.43
N LEU A 143 -24.96 -28.39 6.14
CA LEU A 143 -23.60 -28.50 5.60
C LEU A 143 -23.10 -27.18 4.98
N ALA A 144 -23.94 -26.15 4.94
CA ALA A 144 -23.46 -24.78 4.73
C ALA A 144 -22.67 -24.37 5.97
N THR A 145 -21.37 -24.67 5.99
CA THR A 145 -20.42 -24.03 6.89
C THR A 145 -20.54 -22.54 6.65
N SER A 146 -21.26 -21.83 7.53
CA SER A 146 -21.30 -20.38 7.51
C SER A 146 -19.86 -19.90 7.54
N ALA A 147 -19.43 -19.14 6.53
CA ALA A 147 -18.10 -18.57 6.52
C ALA A 147 -17.85 -17.89 7.88
N PRO A 148 -16.67 -18.10 8.51
CA PRO A 148 -16.41 -17.53 9.83
C PRO A 148 -16.66 -16.02 9.79
N ALA A 149 -17.27 -15.48 10.84
CA ALA A 149 -17.54 -14.05 10.92
C ALA A 149 -16.25 -13.23 10.70
N PRO A 150 -16.34 -11.98 10.22
CA PRO A 150 -15.18 -11.10 10.13
C PRO A 150 -14.47 -11.01 11.49
N GLU A 151 -13.14 -11.11 11.47
CA GLU A 151 -12.31 -11.05 12.67
C GLU A 151 -11.21 -10.00 12.48
N ASN A 152 -10.91 -9.24 13.53
CA ASN A 152 -9.85 -8.24 13.49
C ASN A 152 -8.53 -8.86 14.00
N LEU A 153 -7.43 -8.49 13.34
CA LEU A 153 -6.09 -8.93 13.69
C LEU A 153 -5.18 -7.71 13.84
N ARG A 154 -4.62 -7.51 15.04
CA ARG A 154 -3.66 -6.44 15.32
C ARG A 154 -2.23 -6.92 15.11
N LEU A 155 -1.57 -6.33 14.14
CA LEU A 155 -0.22 -6.66 13.69
C LEU A 155 0.72 -5.52 14.04
N MET A 156 1.87 -5.85 14.61
CA MET A 156 2.95 -4.90 14.83
C MET A 156 4.18 -5.35 14.04
N THR A 157 4.85 -4.44 13.35
CA THR A 157 6.26 -4.63 12.98
C THR A 157 7.14 -3.71 13.81
N TRP A 158 8.28 -4.22 14.28
CA TRP A 158 9.20 -3.42 15.06
C TRP A 158 10.64 -3.93 14.98
N ASN A 159 11.53 -3.12 14.41
CA ASN A 159 12.96 -3.22 14.64
C ASN A 159 13.24 -2.72 16.07
N ILE A 160 13.72 -3.60 16.94
CA ILE A 160 13.93 -3.26 18.36
C ILE A 160 15.36 -2.84 18.70
N TRP A 161 16.26 -2.78 17.71
CA TRP A 161 17.65 -2.33 17.81
C TRP A 161 18.49 -2.98 18.89
N HIS A 162 19.48 -3.78 18.49
CA HIS A 162 20.36 -4.50 19.42
C HIS A 162 19.60 -5.34 20.48
N GLY A 163 18.40 -5.82 20.12
CA GLY A 163 17.49 -6.58 20.97
C GLY A 163 16.81 -5.75 22.05
N GLY A 164 16.63 -4.46 21.83
CA GLY A 164 15.99 -3.54 22.77
C GLY A 164 16.83 -3.31 24.02
N ARG A 165 18.16 -3.41 23.94
CA ARG A 165 19.05 -3.41 25.11
C ARG A 165 19.75 -2.08 25.37
N GLU A 166 19.57 -1.11 24.50
CA GLU A 166 20.37 0.14 24.50
C GLU A 166 20.04 1.08 25.65
N ASN A 167 18.80 1.04 26.17
CA ASN A 167 18.49 1.75 27.42
C ASN A 167 19.15 1.07 28.64
N ASP A 168 19.21 -0.26 28.63
CA ASP A 168 19.72 -1.13 29.68
C ASP A 168 19.56 -2.58 29.24
N ARG A 169 20.57 -3.43 29.48
CA ARG A 169 20.58 -4.84 29.08
C ARG A 169 19.34 -5.63 29.54
N PHE A 170 18.75 -5.29 30.68
CA PHE A 170 17.62 -6.00 31.27
C PHE A 170 16.34 -5.17 31.32
N ARG A 171 16.42 -3.86 31.56
CA ARG A 171 15.23 -2.99 31.57
C ARG A 171 14.72 -2.70 30.15
N GLY A 172 15.60 -2.60 29.16
CA GLY A 172 15.22 -2.32 27.78
C GLY A 172 14.25 -3.36 27.18
N PRO A 173 14.54 -4.67 27.23
CA PRO A 173 13.60 -5.69 26.76
C PRO A 173 12.25 -5.69 27.51
N ARG A 174 12.22 -5.26 28.78
CA ARG A 174 10.96 -5.08 29.52
C ARG A 174 10.16 -3.88 29.00
N GLN A 175 10.81 -2.77 28.65
CA GLN A 175 10.14 -1.63 28.00
C GLN A 175 9.56 -2.04 26.64
N VAL A 176 10.27 -2.87 25.88
CA VAL A 176 9.74 -3.47 24.63
C VAL A 176 8.45 -4.26 24.90
N MET A 177 8.46 -5.14 25.92
CA MET A 177 7.25 -5.88 26.31
C MET A 177 6.11 -4.93 26.71
N ASP A 178 6.40 -3.85 27.44
CA ASP A 178 5.37 -2.92 27.90
C ASP A 178 4.71 -2.16 26.74
N VAL A 179 5.49 -1.75 25.74
CA VAL A 179 4.95 -1.17 24.49
C VAL A 179 4.05 -2.17 23.76
N ILE A 180 4.47 -3.44 23.65
CA ILE A 180 3.66 -4.49 23.00
C ILE A 180 2.37 -4.77 23.77
N ARG A 181 2.41 -4.81 25.11
CA ARG A 181 1.20 -4.99 25.94
C ARG A 181 0.22 -3.84 25.78
N GLN A 182 0.73 -2.60 25.77
CA GLN A 182 -0.09 -1.40 25.65
C GLN A 182 -0.72 -1.26 24.27
N SER A 183 -0.01 -1.63 23.20
CA SER A 183 -0.54 -1.64 21.84
C SER A 183 -1.61 -2.71 21.61
N GLN A 184 -1.64 -3.72 22.50
CA GLN A 184 -2.50 -4.90 22.38
C GLN A 184 -2.29 -5.66 21.07
N ALA A 185 -1.08 -5.61 20.50
CA ALA A 185 -0.74 -6.39 19.31
C ALA A 185 -0.99 -7.88 19.55
N ASP A 186 -1.56 -8.54 18.54
CA ASP A 186 -1.82 -9.98 18.55
C ASP A 186 -0.66 -10.75 17.95
N VAL A 187 -0.05 -10.21 16.89
CA VAL A 187 1.13 -10.77 16.22
C VAL A 187 2.17 -9.67 16.04
N VAL A 188 3.42 -9.97 16.40
CA VAL A 188 4.56 -9.05 16.30
C VAL A 188 5.63 -9.63 15.37
N MET A 189 5.91 -8.90 14.30
CA MET A 189 6.98 -9.10 13.33
C MET A 189 8.20 -8.32 13.79
N MET A 190 9.22 -9.00 14.30
CA MET A 190 10.30 -8.34 15.04
C MET A 190 11.65 -8.50 14.34
N GLN A 191 12.40 -7.40 14.23
CA GLN A 191 13.75 -7.34 13.66
C GLN A 191 14.79 -6.96 14.72
N GLU A 192 16.06 -7.26 14.47
CA GLU A 192 17.19 -6.97 15.38
C GLU A 192 17.03 -7.51 16.79
N THR A 193 16.47 -8.72 16.92
CA THR A 193 16.24 -9.29 18.25
C THR A 193 17.51 -9.69 18.97
N TYR A 194 18.53 -10.16 18.26
CA TYR A 194 19.84 -10.60 18.78
C TYR A 194 19.70 -11.39 20.10
N GLY A 195 18.87 -12.43 20.05
CA GLY A 195 18.62 -13.34 21.17
C GLY A 195 17.72 -12.79 22.30
N SER A 196 17.12 -11.61 22.15
CA SER A 196 16.08 -11.11 23.10
C SER A 196 14.68 -11.66 22.79
N GLY A 197 14.44 -12.15 21.57
CA GLY A 197 13.10 -12.54 21.11
C GLY A 197 12.44 -13.57 22.03
N GLU A 198 13.15 -14.63 22.41
CA GLU A 198 12.57 -15.67 23.28
C GLU A 198 12.21 -15.13 24.67
N LEU A 199 13.06 -14.25 25.24
CA LEU A 199 12.79 -13.58 26.50
C LEU A 199 11.51 -12.75 26.40
N ILE A 200 11.36 -11.98 25.32
CA ILE A 200 10.19 -11.13 25.05
C ILE A 200 8.94 -11.98 24.91
N ALA A 201 8.96 -13.03 24.07
CA ALA A 201 7.82 -13.91 23.87
C ALA A 201 7.36 -14.57 25.17
N ARG A 202 8.28 -15.13 25.97
CA ARG A 202 7.97 -15.71 27.28
C ARG A 202 7.39 -14.68 28.26
N GLY A 203 7.92 -13.46 28.24
CA GLY A 203 7.40 -12.36 29.07
C GLY A 203 6.00 -11.90 28.68
N LEU A 204 5.63 -12.06 27.41
CA LEU A 204 4.31 -11.71 26.87
C LEU A 204 3.30 -12.87 26.91
N ASP A 205 3.74 -14.09 27.21
CA ASP A 205 2.98 -15.32 27.03
C ASP A 205 2.53 -15.55 25.59
N PHE A 206 3.46 -15.33 24.65
CA PHE A 206 3.22 -15.48 23.20
C PHE A 206 3.91 -16.74 22.68
N HIS A 207 3.31 -17.36 21.66
CA HIS A 207 3.99 -18.31 20.79
C HIS A 207 5.16 -17.63 20.08
N PHE A 208 6.28 -18.35 19.95
CA PHE A 208 7.53 -17.81 19.44
C PHE A 208 8.05 -18.62 18.26
N GLN A 209 8.30 -17.95 17.13
CA GLN A 209 8.99 -18.51 15.98
C GLN A 209 10.33 -17.78 15.79
N PRO A 210 11.45 -18.38 16.24
CA PRO A 210 12.78 -17.81 16.01
C PRO A 210 13.26 -18.05 14.58
N ARG A 211 14.12 -17.16 14.08
CA ARG A 211 14.92 -17.45 12.89
C ARG A 211 16.25 -16.71 12.94
N GLY A 212 17.34 -17.47 12.94
CA GLY A 212 18.68 -16.89 13.08
C GLY A 212 18.79 -16.05 14.37
N THR A 213 19.61 -14.99 14.30
CA THR A 213 19.79 -14.05 15.42
C THR A 213 18.98 -12.77 15.26
N ASN A 214 18.48 -12.47 14.06
CA ASN A 214 17.95 -11.14 13.72
C ASN A 214 16.42 -11.09 13.85
N VAL A 215 15.71 -11.91 13.07
CA VAL A 215 14.25 -11.82 12.92
C VAL A 215 13.50 -12.88 13.72
N SER A 216 12.29 -12.54 14.19
CA SER A 216 11.41 -13.49 14.86
C SER A 216 9.93 -13.09 14.74
N LEU A 217 9.03 -14.06 14.90
CA LEU A 217 7.59 -13.82 15.05
C LEU A 217 7.14 -14.17 16.46
N HIS A 218 6.25 -13.33 17.00
CA HIS A 218 5.62 -13.51 18.29
C HIS A 218 4.12 -13.46 18.08
N SER A 219 3.38 -14.43 18.57
CA SER A 219 1.93 -14.51 18.31
C SER A 219 1.17 -14.92 19.56
N ARG A 220 0.11 -14.19 19.90
CA ARG A 220 -0.86 -14.63 20.92
C ARG A 220 -1.59 -15.90 20.50
N TYR A 221 -1.63 -16.19 19.20
CA TYR A 221 -2.33 -17.32 18.62
C TYR A 221 -1.37 -18.43 18.16
N PRO A 222 -1.83 -19.69 18.08
CA PRO A 222 -0.98 -20.81 17.69
C PRO A 222 -0.31 -20.61 16.33
N ILE A 223 0.99 -20.89 16.31
CA ILE A 223 1.79 -21.02 15.08
C ILE A 223 1.70 -22.47 14.63
N GLU A 224 1.08 -22.70 13.47
CA GLU A 224 0.81 -24.05 12.96
C GLU A 224 1.96 -24.60 12.12
N GLU A 225 2.64 -23.71 11.40
CA GLU A 225 3.61 -24.09 10.38
C GLU A 225 4.69 -23.03 10.23
N ASP A 226 5.94 -23.47 10.08
CA ASP A 226 7.06 -22.61 9.68
C ASP A 226 7.00 -22.38 8.16
N LEU A 227 6.76 -21.13 7.77
CA LEU A 227 6.70 -20.69 6.38
C LEU A 227 7.98 -19.96 5.95
N SER A 228 9.04 -19.98 6.75
CA SER A 228 10.28 -19.25 6.51
C SER A 228 10.91 -19.64 5.18
N VAL A 229 11.39 -18.62 4.47
CA VAL A 229 12.16 -18.74 3.22
C VAL A 229 13.42 -17.89 3.29
N GLY A 230 14.32 -18.06 2.32
CA GLY A 230 15.54 -17.27 2.23
C GLY A 230 16.48 -17.41 3.43
N GLU A 231 17.37 -16.43 3.53
CA GLU A 231 18.40 -16.40 4.56
C GLU A 231 17.79 -16.20 5.96
N PRO A 232 18.24 -16.95 6.99
CA PRO A 232 17.72 -16.82 8.35
C PRO A 232 17.84 -15.43 8.96
N PHE A 233 18.76 -14.60 8.46
CA PHE A 233 18.94 -13.23 8.94
C PHE A 233 17.88 -12.26 8.41
N ASN A 234 17.24 -12.57 7.27
CA ASN A 234 16.39 -11.64 6.53
C ASN A 234 14.90 -11.93 6.67
N CYS A 235 14.50 -13.20 6.81
CA CYS A 235 13.10 -13.57 6.72
C CYS A 235 12.73 -14.70 7.68
N VAL A 236 11.66 -14.50 8.43
CA VAL A 236 10.92 -15.54 9.16
C VAL A 236 9.46 -15.49 8.74
N GLY A 237 8.87 -16.67 8.55
CA GLY A 237 7.47 -16.81 8.15
C GLY A 237 6.74 -17.81 9.01
N ALA A 238 5.45 -17.57 9.27
CA ALA A 238 4.61 -18.49 10.02
C ALA A 238 3.16 -18.50 9.52
N LEU A 239 2.54 -19.68 9.56
CA LEU A 239 1.10 -19.81 9.41
C LEU A 239 0.46 -19.71 10.80
N VAL A 240 -0.32 -18.66 11.03
CA VAL A 240 -0.97 -18.40 12.32
C VAL A 240 -2.45 -18.77 12.22
N ARG A 241 -2.94 -19.58 13.16
CA ARG A 241 -4.37 -19.89 13.28
C ARG A 241 -5.05 -18.94 14.25
N LEU A 242 -6.01 -18.17 13.77
CA LEU A 242 -6.81 -17.23 14.55
C LEU A 242 -7.93 -17.93 15.34
N PRO A 243 -8.51 -17.29 16.37
CA PRO A 243 -9.62 -17.83 17.15
C PRO A 243 -10.83 -18.27 16.33
N SER A 244 -11.14 -17.58 15.23
CA SER A 244 -12.21 -18.00 14.30
C SER A 244 -11.91 -19.29 13.51
N GLY A 245 -10.68 -19.81 13.62
CA GLY A 245 -10.17 -20.92 12.81
C GLY A 245 -9.56 -20.49 11.48
N ARG A 246 -9.67 -19.21 11.10
CA ARG A 246 -9.00 -18.62 9.94
C ARG A 246 -7.48 -18.75 10.07
N ARG A 247 -6.78 -18.86 8.95
CA ARG A 247 -5.32 -18.92 8.88
C ARG A 247 -4.79 -17.70 8.14
N VAL A 248 -3.68 -17.15 8.61
CA VAL A 248 -2.97 -16.02 7.98
C VAL A 248 -1.49 -16.38 7.89
N ALA A 249 -0.89 -16.17 6.71
CA ALA A 249 0.55 -16.26 6.54
C ALA A 249 1.18 -14.92 6.92
N VAL A 250 2.06 -14.91 7.91
CA VAL A 250 2.72 -13.70 8.41
C VAL A 250 4.23 -13.83 8.23
N TYR A 251 4.85 -12.79 7.69
CA TYR A 251 6.29 -12.71 7.48
C TYR A 251 6.87 -11.46 8.15
N SER A 252 8.03 -11.64 8.80
CA SER A 252 8.85 -10.55 9.32
C SER A 252 10.13 -10.46 8.51
N LEU A 253 10.37 -9.30 7.91
CA LEU A 253 11.52 -9.03 7.04
C LEU A 253 12.50 -8.05 7.66
N TRP A 254 13.78 -8.26 7.38
CA TRP A 254 14.85 -7.27 7.48
C TRP A 254 15.63 -7.28 6.18
N LEU A 255 15.70 -6.16 5.49
CA LEU A 255 16.36 -6.05 4.18
C LEU A 255 17.72 -5.35 4.29
N PRO A 256 18.74 -5.79 3.53
CA PRO A 256 20.05 -5.13 3.56
C PRO A 256 20.05 -3.85 2.74
N TYR A 257 21.03 -2.98 2.99
CA TYR A 257 21.22 -1.73 2.28
C TYR A 257 22.71 -1.48 2.03
N GLY A 258 23.02 -0.57 1.10
CA GLY A 258 24.40 -0.27 0.67
C GLY A 258 25.06 0.89 1.42
N GLU A 259 24.29 1.91 1.82
CA GLU A 259 24.81 3.12 2.45
C GLU A 259 23.77 3.71 3.42
N ASP A 260 24.23 4.30 4.53
CA ASP A 260 23.40 4.90 5.60
C ASP A 260 22.81 6.26 5.17
N ILE A 261 21.96 6.26 4.13
CA ILE A 261 21.36 7.47 3.56
C ILE A 261 20.34 8.15 4.50
N TRP A 262 20.05 7.58 5.67
CA TRP A 262 19.31 8.24 6.75
C TRP A 262 20.18 9.21 7.58
N ILE A 263 21.49 9.18 7.41
CA ILE A 263 22.38 10.17 8.03
C ILE A 263 22.34 11.45 7.18
N PRO A 264 22.02 12.63 7.73
CA PRO A 264 21.87 13.86 6.93
C PRO A 264 23.11 14.27 6.15
N ALA A 265 24.30 14.04 6.71
CA ALA A 265 25.56 14.34 6.02
C ALA A 265 25.72 13.47 4.76
N THR A 266 25.44 12.17 4.89
CA THR A 266 25.43 11.21 3.78
C THR A 266 24.36 11.58 2.77
N ARG A 267 23.10 11.75 3.20
CA ARG A 267 21.97 12.13 2.34
C ARG A 267 22.25 13.36 1.50
N ARG A 268 22.81 14.43 2.10
CA ARG A 268 23.13 15.67 1.40
C ARG A 268 24.25 15.50 0.36
N ALA A 269 25.17 14.57 0.60
CA ALA A 269 26.23 14.24 -0.35
C ALA A 269 25.74 13.30 -1.47
N SER A 270 24.67 12.54 -1.24
CA SER A 270 24.12 11.59 -2.22
C SER A 270 23.27 12.28 -3.30
N GLY A 271 23.66 12.11 -4.57
CA GLY A 271 22.78 12.34 -5.71
C GLY A 271 21.64 11.31 -5.78
N LEU A 272 20.69 11.49 -6.69
CA LEU A 272 19.57 10.54 -6.87
C LEU A 272 20.07 9.12 -7.18
N GLU A 273 21.06 8.99 -8.06
CA GLU A 273 21.65 7.70 -8.43
C GLU A 273 22.27 6.98 -7.22
N ALA A 274 23.03 7.71 -6.39
CA ALA A 274 23.62 7.16 -5.17
C ALA A 274 22.55 6.74 -4.15
N MET A 275 21.49 7.54 -4.01
CA MET A 275 20.34 7.19 -3.16
C MET A 275 19.66 5.90 -3.61
N LEU A 276 19.43 5.75 -4.93
CA LEU A 276 18.85 4.53 -5.49
C LEU A 276 19.79 3.33 -5.31
N ALA A 277 21.09 3.51 -5.55
CA ALA A 277 22.10 2.47 -5.35
C ALA A 277 22.17 2.01 -3.89
N ALA A 278 22.01 2.92 -2.93
CA ALA A 278 22.00 2.58 -1.51
C ALA A 278 20.83 1.66 -1.11
N CYS A 279 19.67 1.78 -1.77
CA CYS A 279 18.50 0.92 -1.53
C CYS A 279 18.40 -0.29 -2.50
N GLN A 280 19.30 -0.39 -3.48
CA GLN A 280 19.29 -1.46 -4.47
C GLN A 280 19.42 -2.86 -3.84
N PRO A 281 20.29 -3.10 -2.84
CA PRO A 281 20.35 -4.39 -2.16
C PRO A 281 19.02 -4.80 -1.50
N SER A 282 18.26 -3.84 -0.97
CA SER A 282 16.93 -4.10 -0.40
C SER A 282 15.98 -4.65 -1.45
N ALA A 283 15.94 -4.01 -2.63
CA ALA A 283 15.08 -4.41 -3.73
C ALA A 283 15.42 -5.81 -4.26
N GLU A 284 16.71 -6.10 -4.46
CA GLU A 284 17.16 -7.40 -4.97
C GLU A 284 16.87 -8.56 -4.01
N VAL A 285 17.07 -8.36 -2.71
CA VAL A 285 16.72 -9.37 -1.71
C VAL A 285 15.21 -9.54 -1.62
N LEU A 286 14.46 -8.44 -1.62
CA LEU A 286 13.00 -8.48 -1.56
C LEU A 286 12.41 -9.24 -2.76
N GLU A 287 12.87 -8.97 -3.98
CA GLU A 287 12.39 -9.66 -5.18
C GLU A 287 12.53 -11.18 -5.04
N ARG A 288 13.72 -11.66 -4.63
CA ARG A 288 13.95 -13.09 -4.40
C ARG A 288 13.09 -13.65 -3.26
N LEU A 289 12.90 -12.90 -2.18
CA LEU A 289 12.06 -13.33 -1.06
C LEU A 289 10.60 -13.44 -1.48
N LEU A 290 10.07 -12.47 -2.23
CA LEU A 290 8.70 -12.50 -2.72
C LEU A 290 8.45 -13.70 -3.64
N ASP A 291 9.38 -14.00 -4.55
CA ASP A 291 9.32 -15.20 -5.39
C ASP A 291 9.30 -16.48 -4.56
N GLN A 292 10.14 -16.57 -3.53
CA GLN A 292 10.18 -17.73 -2.64
C GLN A 292 8.92 -17.84 -1.77
N ILE A 293 8.35 -16.73 -1.29
CA ILE A 293 7.08 -16.69 -0.57
C ILE A 293 5.95 -17.20 -1.49
N HIS A 294 5.91 -16.74 -2.74
CA HIS A 294 4.94 -17.22 -3.73
C HIS A 294 5.06 -18.71 -3.98
N GLN A 295 6.27 -19.22 -4.19
CA GLN A 295 6.51 -20.65 -4.36
C GLN A 295 6.11 -21.44 -3.10
N ARG A 296 6.41 -20.92 -1.91
CA ARG A 296 6.07 -21.55 -0.62
C ARG A 296 4.56 -21.66 -0.40
N LEU A 297 3.80 -20.71 -0.95
CA LEU A 297 2.35 -20.60 -0.81
C LEU A 297 1.58 -21.04 -2.06
N ALA A 298 2.23 -21.67 -3.04
CA ALA A 298 1.59 -22.08 -4.30
C ALA A 298 0.59 -23.25 -4.14
N GLY A 299 0.64 -23.96 -3.00
CA GLY A 299 -0.24 -25.11 -2.74
C GLY A 299 -1.70 -24.71 -2.51
N PRO A 300 -2.68 -25.55 -2.91
CA PRO A 300 -4.12 -25.24 -2.79
C PRO A 300 -4.57 -25.00 -1.35
N GLN A 301 -3.85 -25.53 -0.36
CA GLN A 301 -4.14 -25.29 1.06
C GLN A 301 -3.93 -23.83 1.50
N TYR A 302 -3.28 -23.00 0.68
CA TYR A 302 -3.03 -21.57 0.93
C TYR A 302 -3.82 -20.64 0.01
N ALA A 303 -4.63 -21.15 -0.91
CA ALA A 303 -5.29 -20.34 -1.94
C ALA A 303 -6.08 -19.15 -1.36
N ASP A 304 -6.76 -19.38 -0.22
CA ASP A 304 -7.56 -18.36 0.48
C ASP A 304 -6.87 -17.79 1.72
N VAL A 305 -5.57 -18.03 1.91
CA VAL A 305 -4.83 -17.56 3.08
C VAL A 305 -4.30 -16.15 2.81
N PRO A 306 -4.76 -15.12 3.57
CA PRO A 306 -4.15 -13.80 3.50
C PRO A 306 -2.66 -13.84 3.83
N VAL A 307 -1.89 -13.01 3.15
CA VAL A 307 -0.46 -12.84 3.38
C VAL A 307 -0.22 -11.45 3.95
N VAL A 308 0.47 -11.38 5.08
CA VAL A 308 0.94 -10.14 5.70
C VAL A 308 2.46 -10.17 5.77
N ILE A 309 3.09 -9.09 5.32
CA ILE A 309 4.54 -8.92 5.34
C ILE A 309 4.82 -7.61 6.08
N GLY A 310 5.44 -7.72 7.26
CA GLY A 310 5.95 -6.58 8.01
C GLY A 310 7.46 -6.61 8.08
N GLY A 311 8.10 -5.46 8.25
CA GLY A 311 9.53 -5.44 8.48
C GLY A 311 10.17 -4.08 8.39
N ASP A 312 11.48 -4.10 8.61
CA ASP A 312 12.40 -3.02 8.28
C ASP A 312 12.93 -3.25 6.86
N PHE A 313 12.51 -2.39 5.94
CA PHE A 313 12.83 -2.53 4.52
C PHE A 313 14.13 -1.81 4.15
N ASN A 314 14.70 -1.00 5.06
CA ASN A 314 15.87 -0.15 4.80
C ASN A 314 15.79 0.60 3.46
N SER A 315 14.57 1.00 3.09
CA SER A 315 14.22 1.63 1.82
C SER A 315 12.87 2.31 1.97
N MET A 316 12.66 3.40 1.23
CA MET A 316 11.50 4.26 1.39
C MET A 316 10.35 3.90 0.43
N SER A 317 9.21 4.58 0.59
CA SER A 317 8.02 4.34 -0.22
C SER A 317 7.89 5.31 -1.39
N HIS A 318 7.67 4.77 -2.61
CA HIS A 318 7.28 5.56 -3.77
C HIS A 318 5.91 6.24 -3.60
N LEU A 319 5.08 5.74 -2.67
CA LEU A 319 3.80 6.37 -2.32
C LEU A 319 3.96 7.57 -1.37
N ASP A 320 5.15 7.73 -0.77
CA ASP A 320 5.49 8.88 0.07
C ASP A 320 6.25 9.93 -0.75
N TYR A 321 7.23 9.48 -1.55
CA TYR A 321 8.05 10.30 -2.45
C TYR A 321 7.31 10.65 -3.75
N THR A 322 6.18 11.34 -3.62
CA THR A 322 5.36 11.82 -4.74
C THR A 322 5.66 13.27 -5.08
N GLU A 323 5.22 13.73 -6.26
CA GLU A 323 5.33 15.16 -6.62
C GLU A 323 4.54 16.06 -5.67
N VAL A 324 3.36 15.62 -5.20
CA VAL A 324 2.56 16.38 -4.22
C VAL A 324 3.33 16.59 -2.92
N ALA A 325 4.12 15.59 -2.51
CA ALA A 325 4.90 15.60 -1.29
C ALA A 325 6.33 16.14 -1.45
N ARG A 326 6.64 16.82 -2.57
CA ARG A 326 7.99 17.31 -2.86
C ARG A 326 8.58 18.18 -1.74
N GLU A 327 7.78 18.94 -0.98
CA GLU A 327 8.30 19.72 0.16
C GLU A 327 8.81 18.88 1.32
N HIS A 328 8.24 17.69 1.50
CA HIS A 328 8.62 16.80 2.58
C HIS A 328 9.96 16.10 2.30
N TYR A 329 10.20 15.77 1.02
CA TYR A 329 11.32 14.90 0.62
C TYR A 329 12.30 15.54 -0.37
N GLY A 330 12.02 16.77 -0.82
CA GLY A 330 12.80 17.53 -1.79
C GLY A 330 12.62 17.10 -3.25
N ARG A 331 12.17 15.87 -3.52
CA ARG A 331 11.96 15.33 -4.87
C ARG A 331 11.04 14.09 -4.85
N PRO A 332 10.34 13.78 -5.96
CA PRO A 332 9.77 12.45 -6.15
C PRO A 332 10.87 11.41 -6.38
N VAL A 333 10.63 10.19 -5.93
CA VAL A 333 11.52 9.04 -6.15
C VAL A 333 10.69 7.77 -6.26
N ARG A 334 10.94 7.00 -7.31
CA ARG A 334 10.34 5.68 -7.53
C ARG A 334 11.24 4.62 -6.90
N TRP A 335 11.03 4.34 -5.61
CA TRP A 335 11.80 3.35 -4.86
C TRP A 335 11.44 1.93 -5.30
N ALA A 336 12.39 1.23 -5.92
CA ALA A 336 12.19 -0.12 -6.46
C ALA A 336 11.60 -1.09 -5.42
N THR A 337 12.07 -1.02 -4.16
CA THR A 337 11.61 -1.89 -3.07
C THR A 337 10.10 -1.81 -2.83
N SER A 338 9.55 -0.61 -2.71
CA SER A 338 8.10 -0.44 -2.49
C SER A 338 7.30 -0.67 -3.77
N GLN A 339 7.88 -0.40 -4.96
CA GLN A 339 7.24 -0.73 -6.23
C GLN A 339 7.10 -2.24 -6.47
N LEU A 340 8.08 -3.05 -6.03
CA LEU A 340 7.96 -4.50 -6.06
C LEU A 340 6.76 -4.99 -5.24
N MET A 341 6.53 -4.39 -4.07
CA MET A 341 5.37 -4.72 -3.24
C MET A 341 4.05 -4.41 -3.96
N THR A 342 3.85 -3.16 -4.40
CA THR A 342 2.60 -2.76 -5.06
C THR A 342 2.38 -3.47 -6.39
N GLY A 343 3.45 -3.69 -7.16
CA GLY A 343 3.45 -4.44 -8.42
C GLY A 343 3.04 -5.91 -8.25
N GLN A 344 3.30 -6.52 -7.10
CA GLN A 344 2.87 -7.89 -6.77
C GLN A 344 1.54 -7.96 -5.99
N GLY A 345 0.79 -6.85 -5.97
CA GLY A 345 -0.55 -6.77 -5.39
C GLY A 345 -0.58 -6.62 -3.86
N TYR A 346 0.56 -6.37 -3.22
CA TYR A 346 0.58 -6.01 -1.80
C TYR A 346 0.13 -4.56 -1.60
N ARG A 347 -0.52 -4.34 -0.47
CA ARG A 347 -1.15 -3.08 -0.09
C ARG A 347 -0.51 -2.54 1.17
N ASP A 348 -0.20 -1.25 1.19
CA ASP A 348 0.41 -0.57 2.34
C ASP A 348 -0.67 -0.17 3.34
N ALA A 349 -0.73 -0.83 4.51
CA ALA A 349 -1.78 -0.58 5.49
C ALA A 349 -1.81 0.85 6.02
N PHE A 350 -0.65 1.51 6.10
CA PHE A 350 -0.56 2.89 6.56
C PHE A 350 -1.04 3.85 5.47
N ARG A 351 -0.47 3.76 4.27
CA ARG A 351 -0.79 4.71 3.19
C ARG A 351 -2.21 4.53 2.65
N GLU A 352 -2.81 3.34 2.76
CA GLU A 352 -4.24 3.15 2.47
C GLU A 352 -5.16 3.88 3.46
N LEU A 353 -4.74 4.17 4.69
CA LEU A 353 -5.57 4.92 5.66
C LEU A 353 -5.17 6.40 5.76
N HIS A 354 -3.95 6.73 5.38
CA HIS A 354 -3.37 8.07 5.46
C HIS A 354 -3.04 8.61 4.05
N PRO A 355 -4.04 9.12 3.30
CA PRO A 355 -3.85 9.60 1.92
C PRO A 355 -2.89 10.78 1.82
N GLN A 356 -2.80 11.58 2.89
CA GLN A 356 -1.91 12.73 2.94
C GLN A 356 -0.54 12.33 3.44
N VAL A 357 0.47 12.81 2.74
CA VAL A 357 1.86 12.60 3.10
C VAL A 357 2.26 13.69 4.09
N ASN A 358 2.76 13.29 5.24
CA ASN A 358 3.38 14.20 6.19
C ASN A 358 4.60 13.50 6.81
N ARG A 359 5.78 13.74 6.23
CA ARG A 359 7.02 13.08 6.66
C ARG A 359 7.26 13.16 8.16
N ALA A 360 6.97 14.30 8.78
CA ALA A 360 7.15 14.45 10.22
C ALA A 360 6.19 13.55 11.00
N GLN A 361 4.96 13.30 10.56
CA GLN A 361 4.00 12.44 11.26
C GLN A 361 4.14 10.96 10.89
N ASP A 362 4.54 10.68 9.66
CA ASP A 362 4.57 9.36 9.03
C ASP A 362 5.88 8.57 9.29
N ARG A 363 6.94 9.25 9.74
CA ARG A 363 8.30 8.71 9.98
C ARG A 363 8.29 7.41 10.76
N THR A 364 9.17 6.45 10.47
CA THR A 364 9.32 5.24 11.31
C THR A 364 10.61 5.20 12.11
N TRP A 365 11.42 6.26 12.03
CA TRP A 365 12.43 6.55 13.04
C TRP A 365 11.79 7.03 14.35
N SER A 366 12.48 6.80 15.46
CA SER A 366 12.03 7.15 16.80
C SER A 366 12.61 8.49 17.28
N PRO A 367 12.01 9.11 18.31
CA PRO A 367 12.55 10.29 18.98
C PRO A 367 13.95 10.13 19.58
N ARG A 368 14.52 8.92 19.64
CA ARG A 368 15.89 8.70 20.12
C ARG A 368 16.93 9.36 19.19
N PHE A 369 16.65 9.40 17.89
CA PHE A 369 17.53 9.98 16.88
C PHE A 369 16.78 11.04 16.06
N PRO A 370 16.45 12.20 16.67
CA PRO A 370 15.63 13.22 16.01
C PRO A 370 16.34 13.87 14.82
N GLU A 371 17.66 13.76 14.75
CA GLU A 371 18.50 14.34 13.70
C GLU A 371 18.62 13.46 12.45
N GLN A 372 18.15 12.20 12.47
CA GLN A 372 18.14 11.36 11.27
C GLN A 372 17.12 11.87 10.25
N GLU A 373 17.30 11.48 8.98
CA GLU A 373 16.27 11.66 7.96
C GLU A 373 15.03 10.85 8.37
N GLN A 374 13.98 11.57 8.80
CA GLN A 374 12.76 11.00 9.38
C GLN A 374 11.84 10.38 8.31
N ASP A 375 12.38 9.44 7.54
CA ASP A 375 11.65 8.69 6.52
C ASP A 375 10.84 7.53 7.12
N ARG A 376 9.91 7.00 6.34
CA ARG A 376 9.25 5.74 6.62
C ARG A 376 9.99 4.63 5.89
N ILE A 377 10.51 3.69 6.66
CA ILE A 377 11.25 2.50 6.19
C ILE A 377 10.71 1.20 6.79
N ASP A 378 9.82 1.29 7.76
CA ASP A 378 9.12 0.15 8.35
C ASP A 378 7.67 0.11 7.86
N PHE A 379 7.23 -1.07 7.43
CA PHE A 379 5.94 -1.22 6.75
C PHE A 379 5.18 -2.44 7.25
N ILE A 380 3.85 -2.37 7.16
CA ILE A 380 2.98 -3.54 7.18
C ILE A 380 2.25 -3.57 5.84
N TYR A 381 2.68 -4.49 4.98
CA TYR A 381 2.05 -4.81 3.72
C TYR A 381 1.13 -6.02 3.88
N PHE A 382 0.05 -6.06 3.11
CA PHE A 382 -0.86 -7.19 3.13
C PHE A 382 -1.47 -7.47 1.75
N ARG A 383 -1.90 -8.71 1.55
CA ARG A 383 -2.56 -9.19 0.35
C ARG A 383 -3.56 -10.28 0.73
N GLY A 384 -4.66 -10.35 -0.03
CA GLY A 384 -5.68 -11.38 0.14
C GLY A 384 -7.07 -10.78 -0.04
N ALA A 385 -7.99 -11.58 -0.58
CA ALA A 385 -9.37 -11.16 -0.71
C ALA A 385 -10.05 -11.06 0.68
N GLY A 386 -10.92 -10.07 0.85
CA GLY A 386 -11.63 -9.86 2.12
C GLY A 386 -10.75 -9.29 3.25
N VAL A 387 -9.57 -8.75 2.93
CA VAL A 387 -8.69 -8.08 3.92
C VAL A 387 -8.75 -6.57 3.73
N GLU A 388 -9.02 -5.86 4.82
CA GLU A 388 -9.09 -4.39 4.84
C GLU A 388 -8.36 -3.81 6.05
N PRO A 389 -7.61 -2.71 5.89
CA PRO A 389 -7.03 -2.01 7.02
C PRO A 389 -8.13 -1.19 7.70
N VAL A 390 -8.20 -1.27 9.02
CA VAL A 390 -9.17 -0.54 9.86
C VAL A 390 -8.47 0.57 10.63
N ARG A 391 -7.24 0.31 11.05
CA ARG A 391 -6.40 1.26 11.78
C ARG A 391 -4.95 1.03 11.37
N ALA A 392 -4.19 2.11 11.24
CA ALA A 392 -2.74 2.06 11.10
C ALA A 392 -2.14 3.25 11.82
N GLU A 393 -1.14 2.99 12.65
CA GLU A 393 -0.49 4.03 13.44
C GLU A 393 0.95 3.65 13.77
N ARG A 394 1.68 4.64 14.27
CA ARG A 394 3.02 4.49 14.76
C ARG A 394 3.05 4.69 16.27
N ILE A 395 3.88 3.91 16.94
CA ILE A 395 4.14 4.03 18.37
C ILE A 395 5.62 4.34 18.58
N ASP A 396 5.91 5.54 19.06
CA ASP A 396 7.27 6.04 19.31
C ASP A 396 7.45 6.66 20.69
N THR A 397 6.48 6.41 21.57
CA THR A 397 6.47 6.86 22.95
C THR A 397 6.43 5.66 23.90
N SER A 398 7.06 5.80 25.06
CA SER A 398 7.07 4.77 26.10
C SER A 398 7.32 5.43 27.47
N ALA A 399 7.24 4.65 28.54
CA ALA A 399 7.70 5.12 29.84
C ALA A 399 9.23 5.30 29.83
N GLY A 400 9.68 6.56 29.83
CA GLY A 400 11.09 6.93 29.73
C GLY A 400 11.58 7.05 28.29
N LEU A 401 12.89 6.94 28.09
CA LEU A 401 13.49 6.95 26.74
C LEU A 401 12.95 5.77 25.93
N PHE A 402 12.53 6.02 24.69
CA PHE A 402 12.01 4.99 23.81
C PHE A 402 13.06 3.87 23.58
N PRO A 403 12.69 2.57 23.61
CA PRO A 403 13.68 1.50 23.72
C PRO A 403 14.41 1.15 22.42
N SER A 404 13.91 1.61 21.27
CA SER A 404 14.49 1.38 19.94
C SER A 404 14.83 2.71 19.26
N ASP A 405 15.65 2.66 18.22
CA ASP A 405 15.86 3.75 17.26
C ASP A 405 14.75 3.80 16.19
N HIS A 406 14.04 2.71 15.93
CA HIS A 406 12.82 2.67 15.12
C HIS A 406 11.57 2.76 16.00
N ALA A 407 10.57 3.51 15.54
CA ALA A 407 9.21 3.46 16.06
C ALA A 407 8.54 2.13 15.67
N ALA A 408 7.64 1.62 16.52
CA ALA A 408 6.84 0.46 16.16
C ALA A 408 5.72 0.88 15.20
N VAL A 409 5.43 0.06 14.19
CA VAL A 409 4.31 0.27 13.27
C VAL A 409 3.22 -0.73 13.61
N LEU A 410 2.00 -0.25 13.87
CA LEU A 410 0.84 -1.05 14.21
C LEU A 410 -0.22 -0.93 13.11
N ALA A 411 -0.81 -2.04 12.71
CA ALA A 411 -1.98 -2.09 11.84
C ALA A 411 -3.03 -3.05 12.39
N GLU A 412 -4.31 -2.65 12.35
CA GLU A 412 -5.44 -3.54 12.59
C GLU A 412 -6.08 -3.88 11.24
N LEU A 413 -6.05 -5.17 10.87
CA LEU A 413 -6.66 -5.67 9.65
C LEU A 413 -7.97 -6.40 9.99
N ARG A 414 -9.05 -6.08 9.28
CA ARG A 414 -10.28 -6.85 9.30
C ARG A 414 -10.22 -7.95 8.25
N LEU A 415 -10.38 -9.19 8.69
CA LEU A 415 -10.32 -10.40 7.88
C LEU A 415 -11.72 -10.97 7.70
N GLY A 416 -12.30 -10.75 6.52
CA GLY A 416 -13.60 -11.25 6.11
C GLY A 416 -13.53 -12.43 5.14
N ALA A 417 -14.69 -12.91 4.70
CA ALA A 417 -14.74 -13.73 3.50
C ALA A 417 -14.38 -12.86 2.28
N ALA A 418 -13.77 -13.46 1.26
CA ALA A 418 -13.68 -12.83 -0.05
C ALA A 418 -15.10 -12.46 -0.50
N ALA A 419 -15.33 -11.17 -0.79
CA ALA A 419 -16.55 -10.79 -1.49
C ALA A 419 -16.49 -11.41 -2.89
N PRO A 420 -17.61 -11.93 -3.43
CA PRO A 420 -17.64 -12.33 -4.83
C PRO A 420 -17.25 -11.14 -5.71
N PRO A 421 -16.63 -11.37 -6.89
CA PRO A 421 -16.39 -10.30 -7.85
C PRO A 421 -17.68 -9.52 -8.10
N GLN A 422 -17.66 -8.22 -7.85
CA GLN A 422 -18.80 -7.33 -7.99
C GLN A 422 -18.44 -6.14 -8.86
N ASP A 423 -19.42 -5.71 -9.65
CA ASP A 423 -19.28 -4.50 -10.42
C ASP A 423 -19.05 -3.30 -9.49
N VAL A 424 -18.14 -2.42 -9.87
CA VAL A 424 -17.84 -1.19 -9.14
C VAL A 424 -18.56 -0.04 -9.80
N SER A 425 -19.48 0.60 -9.07
CA SER A 425 -20.07 1.87 -9.49
C SER A 425 -19.17 3.01 -9.01
N LEU A 426 -18.83 3.93 -9.92
CA LEU A 426 -17.97 5.07 -9.64
C LEU A 426 -18.47 6.31 -10.38
N ARG A 427 -18.39 7.46 -9.72
CA ARG A 427 -18.62 8.75 -10.35
C ARG A 427 -17.29 9.39 -10.73
N ALA A 428 -17.10 9.65 -12.01
CA ALA A 428 -15.93 10.35 -12.53
C ALA A 428 -16.28 11.80 -12.91
N ALA A 429 -15.31 12.70 -12.77
CA ALA A 429 -15.42 14.07 -13.25
C ALA A 429 -14.12 14.57 -13.89
N THR A 430 -14.25 15.50 -14.82
CA THR A 430 -13.13 16.33 -15.30
C THR A 430 -13.48 17.80 -15.14
N TYR A 431 -12.50 18.61 -14.75
CA TYR A 431 -12.68 20.03 -14.57
C TYR A 431 -11.38 20.81 -14.72
N ASN A 432 -11.29 21.68 -15.73
CA ASN A 432 -10.25 22.69 -15.79
C ASN A 432 -10.61 23.76 -14.75
N ILE A 433 -9.75 23.99 -13.76
CA ILE A 433 -10.05 24.90 -12.64
C ILE A 433 -9.42 26.28 -12.80
N ARG A 434 -8.72 26.54 -13.90
CA ARG A 434 -8.00 27.80 -14.15
C ARG A 434 -7.23 28.26 -12.91
N HIS A 435 -6.35 27.40 -12.37
CA HIS A 435 -5.56 27.64 -11.14
C HIS A 435 -6.35 28.17 -9.93
N GLY A 436 -7.67 27.96 -9.88
CA GLY A 436 -8.55 28.46 -8.81
C GLY A 436 -9.03 29.91 -8.98
N ALA A 437 -8.77 30.54 -10.12
CA ALA A 437 -9.32 31.85 -10.47
C ALA A 437 -10.70 31.69 -11.13
N GLY A 438 -11.71 32.36 -10.57
CA GLY A 438 -13.06 32.31 -11.12
C GLY A 438 -13.31 33.30 -12.26
N MET A 439 -14.57 33.39 -12.67
CA MET A 439 -15.02 34.33 -13.71
C MET A 439 -14.98 35.81 -13.26
N ASP A 440 -14.74 36.06 -11.97
CA ASP A 440 -14.49 37.38 -11.39
C ASP A 440 -12.99 37.72 -11.32
N ASP A 441 -12.14 36.87 -11.89
CA ASP A 441 -10.67 36.93 -11.84
C ASP A 441 -10.09 36.95 -10.42
N GLN A 442 -10.87 36.55 -9.41
CA GLN A 442 -10.41 36.39 -8.04
C GLN A 442 -9.93 34.96 -7.81
N LEU A 443 -8.76 34.83 -7.19
CA LEU A 443 -8.27 33.57 -6.67
C LEU A 443 -9.10 33.18 -5.43
N ASP A 444 -9.87 32.10 -5.54
CA ASP A 444 -10.66 31.55 -4.43
C ASP A 444 -10.65 30.01 -4.53
N LEU A 445 -9.63 29.38 -3.94
CA LEU A 445 -9.50 27.93 -3.93
C LEU A 445 -10.63 27.27 -3.13
N ASP A 446 -11.20 27.93 -2.11
CA ASP A 446 -12.33 27.40 -1.35
C ASP A 446 -13.61 27.34 -2.20
N ARG A 447 -13.82 28.29 -3.12
CA ARG A 447 -14.87 28.22 -4.15
C ARG A 447 -14.67 27.01 -5.04
N THR A 448 -13.44 26.75 -5.48
CA THR A 448 -13.11 25.54 -6.24
C THR A 448 -13.41 24.27 -5.42
N VAL A 449 -13.02 24.21 -4.16
CA VAL A 449 -13.33 23.08 -3.25
C VAL A 449 -14.85 22.88 -3.13
N ARG A 450 -15.64 23.95 -2.97
CA ARG A 450 -17.11 23.86 -2.91
C ARG A 450 -17.68 23.28 -4.21
N ALA A 451 -17.19 23.74 -5.37
CA ALA A 451 -17.61 23.23 -6.67
C ALA A 451 -17.26 21.74 -6.83
N LEU A 452 -16.02 21.34 -6.53
CA LEU A 452 -15.56 19.95 -6.59
C LEU A 452 -16.34 19.03 -5.65
N ARG A 453 -16.56 19.45 -4.40
CA ARG A 453 -17.34 18.69 -3.42
C ARG A 453 -18.79 18.46 -3.88
N ALA A 454 -19.39 19.43 -4.57
CA ALA A 454 -20.74 19.32 -5.11
C ALA A 454 -20.88 18.27 -6.22
N LEU A 455 -19.78 17.93 -6.92
CA LEU A 455 -19.78 16.89 -7.95
C LEU A 455 -20.05 15.50 -7.35
N LYS A 456 -19.64 15.28 -6.09
CA LYS A 456 -19.67 13.98 -5.39
C LYS A 456 -18.96 12.88 -6.18
N ALA A 457 -17.89 13.24 -6.87
CA ALA A 457 -17.12 12.32 -7.69
C ALA A 457 -16.14 11.50 -6.84
N ASP A 458 -16.00 10.22 -7.20
CA ASP A 458 -14.99 9.34 -6.61
C ASP A 458 -13.61 9.57 -7.28
N ILE A 459 -13.58 10.01 -8.55
CA ILE A 459 -12.35 10.29 -9.30
C ILE A 459 -12.52 11.61 -10.04
N ILE A 460 -11.55 12.51 -9.95
CA ILE A 460 -11.56 13.83 -10.61
C ILE A 460 -10.23 14.07 -11.31
N GLY A 461 -10.24 14.32 -12.61
CA GLY A 461 -9.10 14.93 -13.31
C GLY A 461 -9.22 16.45 -13.31
N LEU A 462 -8.13 17.11 -12.96
CA LEU A 462 -8.05 18.56 -12.87
C LEU A 462 -6.98 19.09 -13.81
N GLN A 463 -7.30 20.13 -14.57
CA GLN A 463 -6.36 20.83 -15.43
C GLN A 463 -6.05 22.22 -14.84
N GLU A 464 -4.92 22.77 -15.25
CA GLU A 464 -4.41 24.08 -14.83
C GLU A 464 -4.16 24.17 -13.33
N ILE A 465 -3.34 23.27 -12.81
CA ILE A 465 -2.99 23.22 -11.40
C ILE A 465 -1.64 23.90 -11.16
N ASP A 466 -1.60 24.77 -10.15
CA ASP A 466 -0.37 25.36 -9.65
C ASP A 466 0.14 24.63 -8.38
N ASP A 467 1.45 24.46 -8.30
CA ASP A 467 2.18 24.12 -7.06
C ASP A 467 3.17 25.24 -6.75
N ARG A 468 2.85 26.04 -5.74
CA ARG A 468 3.66 27.17 -5.23
C ARG A 468 4.00 28.27 -6.24
N VAL A 469 3.16 28.46 -7.25
CA VAL A 469 3.27 29.57 -8.21
C VAL A 469 2.84 30.89 -7.52
N GLY A 470 3.45 32.02 -7.88
CA GLY A 470 3.12 33.32 -7.28
C GLY A 470 1.67 33.76 -7.49
N ARG A 471 1.08 33.54 -8.67
CA ARG A 471 -0.34 33.87 -8.97
C ARG A 471 -1.36 33.13 -8.10
N SER A 472 -0.97 31.99 -7.52
CA SER A 472 -1.79 31.16 -6.63
C SER A 472 -1.31 31.25 -5.18
N GLU A 473 -0.73 32.41 -4.81
CA GLU A 473 -0.27 32.73 -3.45
C GLU A 473 0.72 31.69 -2.87
N ARG A 474 1.48 31.05 -3.77
CA ARG A 474 2.43 29.98 -3.44
C ARG A 474 1.80 28.78 -2.72
N VAL A 475 0.51 28.49 -2.96
CA VAL A 475 -0.17 27.31 -2.43
C VAL A 475 0.20 26.06 -3.24
N ASN A 476 0.44 24.93 -2.56
CA ASN A 476 0.44 23.60 -3.18
C ASN A 476 -1.01 23.14 -3.36
N GLN A 477 -1.61 23.42 -4.53
CA GLN A 477 -3.05 23.22 -4.70
C GLN A 477 -3.46 21.76 -4.61
N MET A 478 -2.67 20.80 -5.13
CA MET A 478 -3.05 19.38 -5.03
C MET A 478 -3.04 18.86 -3.61
N ALA A 479 -2.06 19.25 -2.78
CA ALA A 479 -2.04 18.89 -1.37
C ALA A 479 -3.27 19.46 -0.64
N GLU A 480 -3.59 20.74 -0.89
CA GLU A 480 -4.71 21.41 -0.22
C GLU A 480 -6.08 20.87 -0.66
N LEU A 481 -6.27 20.65 -1.97
CA LEU A 481 -7.48 20.04 -2.51
C LEU A 481 -7.67 18.62 -1.98
N GLY A 482 -6.62 17.80 -1.97
CA GLY A 482 -6.66 16.46 -1.39
C GLY A 482 -7.07 16.49 0.08
N ARG A 483 -6.51 17.41 0.87
CA ARG A 483 -6.80 17.56 2.30
C ARG A 483 -8.25 18.00 2.53
N GLN A 484 -8.71 19.06 1.86
CA GLN A 484 -10.06 19.59 2.04
C GLN A 484 -11.17 18.65 1.53
N LEU A 485 -10.86 17.82 0.53
CA LEU A 485 -11.81 16.85 -0.03
C LEU A 485 -11.66 15.44 0.56
N SER A 486 -10.65 15.20 1.40
CA SER A 486 -10.32 13.88 1.95
C SER A 486 -10.12 12.83 0.84
N MET A 487 -9.34 13.20 -0.18
CA MET A 487 -9.03 12.39 -1.36
C MET A 487 -7.51 12.23 -1.49
N TYR A 488 -7.07 11.16 -2.15
CA TYR A 488 -5.69 10.93 -2.56
C TYR A 488 -5.35 11.87 -3.73
N PRO A 489 -4.36 12.77 -3.57
CA PRO A 489 -3.94 13.67 -4.63
C PRO A 489 -2.75 13.13 -5.42
N ALA A 490 -2.74 13.40 -6.72
CA ALA A 490 -1.58 13.25 -7.58
C ALA A 490 -1.36 14.53 -8.40
N PHE A 491 -0.10 14.91 -8.59
CA PHE A 491 0.30 16.06 -9.38
C PHE A 491 1.32 15.62 -10.44
N GLY A 492 1.20 16.18 -11.64
CA GLY A 492 2.18 16.04 -12.70
C GLY A 492 2.48 17.40 -13.31
N SER A 493 3.67 17.94 -13.04
CA SER A 493 4.13 19.19 -13.64
C SER A 493 4.55 18.99 -15.10
N PHE A 494 4.28 19.97 -15.95
CA PHE A 494 4.84 20.03 -17.30
C PHE A 494 5.81 21.21 -17.50
N MET A 495 5.81 22.20 -16.61
CA MET A 495 6.76 23.32 -16.63
C MET A 495 6.96 23.97 -15.25
N GLU A 496 8.10 24.64 -15.08
CA GLU A 496 8.30 25.64 -14.03
C GLU A 496 7.62 26.95 -14.42
N TYR A 497 7.00 27.63 -13.47
CA TYR A 497 6.29 28.88 -13.71
C TYR A 497 6.25 29.74 -12.45
N ASP A 498 6.67 31.01 -12.57
CA ASP A 498 6.66 32.02 -11.48
C ASP A 498 7.16 31.49 -10.11
N GLY A 499 8.30 30.80 -10.12
CA GLY A 499 8.94 30.25 -8.92
C GLY A 499 8.27 29.01 -8.32
N GLY A 500 7.28 28.43 -9.00
CA GLY A 500 6.63 27.16 -8.68
C GLY A 500 6.54 26.24 -9.90
N LEU A 501 5.61 25.28 -9.85
CA LEU A 501 5.34 24.33 -10.93
C LEU A 501 3.91 24.48 -11.44
N TYR A 502 3.73 24.34 -12.74
CA TYR A 502 2.43 24.33 -13.40
C TYR A 502 2.18 22.97 -14.07
N GLY A 503 0.97 22.44 -13.90
CA GLY A 503 0.70 21.04 -14.14
C GLY A 503 -0.76 20.63 -14.15
N MET A 504 -0.97 19.34 -13.93
CA MET A 504 -2.28 18.68 -13.87
C MET A 504 -2.43 17.90 -12.57
N GLY A 505 -3.69 17.65 -12.21
CA GLY A 505 -4.06 16.95 -10.99
C GLY A 505 -4.94 15.72 -11.24
N ILE A 506 -4.84 14.72 -10.37
CA ILE A 506 -5.86 13.69 -10.18
C ILE A 506 -6.21 13.66 -8.69
N LEU A 507 -7.50 13.66 -8.38
CA LEU A 507 -8.02 13.33 -7.05
C LEU A 507 -8.76 12.01 -7.13
N SER A 508 -8.50 11.12 -6.19
CA SER A 508 -9.21 9.84 -6.07
C SER A 508 -9.70 9.65 -4.65
N ARG A 509 -10.90 9.12 -4.49
CA ARG A 509 -11.40 8.62 -3.20
C ARG A 509 -10.67 7.36 -2.77
N TYR A 510 -10.13 6.62 -3.74
CA TYR A 510 -9.44 5.35 -3.51
C TYR A 510 -7.93 5.48 -3.70
N PRO A 511 -7.11 4.60 -3.09
CA PRO A 511 -5.65 4.72 -3.12
C PRO A 511 -5.07 4.81 -4.53
N LEU A 512 -4.15 5.75 -4.72
CA LEU A 512 -3.29 5.85 -5.89
C LEU A 512 -2.05 4.96 -5.65
N VAL A 513 -1.89 3.90 -6.43
CA VAL A 513 -0.81 2.91 -6.24
C VAL A 513 0.35 3.09 -7.21
N ASP A 514 0.14 3.84 -8.29
CA ASP A 514 1.20 4.31 -9.18
C ASP A 514 0.77 5.61 -9.85
N VAL A 515 1.70 6.53 -10.09
CA VAL A 515 1.47 7.83 -10.73
C VAL A 515 2.63 8.13 -11.68
N GLU A 516 2.30 8.51 -12.90
CA GLU A 516 3.26 8.83 -13.95
C GLU A 516 2.80 10.06 -14.75
N ALA A 517 3.70 11.02 -14.92
CA ALA A 517 3.50 12.13 -15.85
C ALA A 517 4.12 11.76 -17.21
N ILE A 518 3.28 11.41 -18.18
CA ILE A 518 3.69 11.06 -19.53
C ILE A 518 3.96 12.36 -20.30
N ARG A 519 5.23 12.67 -20.58
CA ARG A 519 5.59 13.82 -21.42
C ARG A 519 5.01 13.66 -22.83
N LEU A 520 4.29 14.68 -23.30
CA LEU A 520 3.73 14.70 -24.63
C LEU A 520 4.70 15.38 -25.62
N PRO A 521 4.59 15.07 -26.93
CA PRO A 521 5.32 15.80 -27.97
C PRO A 521 5.19 17.31 -27.84
N ASP A 522 6.25 18.02 -28.23
CA ASP A 522 6.33 19.47 -28.09
C ASP A 522 5.17 20.16 -28.82
N GLY A 523 4.59 21.14 -28.14
CA GLY A 523 3.52 22.00 -28.63
C GLY A 523 3.87 23.48 -28.51
N ASN A 524 2.85 24.33 -28.54
CA ASN A 524 2.97 25.74 -28.19
C ASN A 524 3.40 25.91 -26.72
N GLU A 525 2.95 25.00 -25.86
CA GLU A 525 3.41 24.87 -24.48
C GLU A 525 3.77 23.41 -24.16
N PRO A 526 4.70 23.17 -23.24
CA PRO A 526 4.92 21.86 -22.63
C PRO A 526 3.62 21.25 -22.10
N ARG A 527 3.32 19.99 -22.46
CA ARG A 527 2.17 19.25 -21.92
C ARG A 527 2.57 17.86 -21.41
N VAL A 528 1.82 17.36 -20.44
CA VAL A 528 1.87 15.98 -19.96
C VAL A 528 0.48 15.36 -20.03
N ALA A 529 0.39 14.04 -20.09
CA ALA A 529 -0.78 13.28 -19.67
C ALA A 529 -0.48 12.69 -18.27
N LEU A 530 -1.34 12.93 -17.29
CA LEU A 530 -1.13 12.42 -15.93
C LEU A 530 -1.87 11.10 -15.81
N GLN A 531 -1.11 10.02 -15.69
CA GLN A 531 -1.64 8.68 -15.48
C GLN A 531 -1.54 8.31 -14.01
N ALA A 532 -2.59 7.69 -13.47
CA ALA A 532 -2.57 7.05 -12.17
C ALA A 532 -3.25 5.69 -12.20
N LEU A 533 -2.71 4.74 -11.44
CA LEU A 533 -3.35 3.47 -11.14
C LEU A 533 -4.12 3.63 -9.82
N VAL A 534 -5.44 3.47 -9.88
CA VAL A 534 -6.36 3.59 -8.75
C VAL A 534 -6.78 2.20 -8.31
N ARG A 535 -6.56 1.85 -7.04
CA ARG A 535 -7.05 0.58 -6.50
C ARG A 535 -8.50 0.70 -6.07
N LEU A 536 -9.40 -0.06 -6.68
CA LEU A 536 -10.83 -0.02 -6.39
C LEU A 536 -11.19 -0.93 -5.19
N PRO A 537 -12.37 -0.72 -4.56
CA PRO A 537 -12.85 -1.58 -3.47
C PRO A 537 -13.00 -3.07 -3.84
N SER A 538 -13.16 -3.39 -5.13
CA SER A 538 -13.16 -4.78 -5.62
C SER A 538 -11.79 -5.45 -5.53
N GLY A 539 -10.72 -4.69 -5.28
CA GLY A 539 -9.33 -5.15 -5.33
C GLY A 539 -8.66 -4.96 -6.70
N GLU A 540 -9.45 -4.77 -7.76
CA GLU A 540 -8.94 -4.48 -9.11
C GLU A 540 -8.34 -3.07 -9.21
N THR A 541 -7.46 -2.88 -10.20
CA THR A 541 -6.84 -1.59 -10.51
C THR A 541 -7.49 -0.96 -11.74
N LEU A 542 -7.82 0.33 -11.65
CA LEU A 542 -8.31 1.17 -12.73
C LEU A 542 -7.22 2.16 -13.15
N ARG A 543 -6.88 2.21 -14.43
CA ARG A 543 -6.02 3.25 -14.99
C ARG A 543 -6.85 4.51 -15.20
N VAL A 544 -6.44 5.63 -14.62
CA VAL A 544 -7.03 6.95 -14.85
C VAL A 544 -6.00 7.80 -15.59
N VAL A 545 -6.38 8.38 -16.71
CA VAL A 545 -5.51 9.28 -17.48
C VAL A 545 -6.22 10.62 -17.63
N ASN A 546 -5.56 11.67 -17.15
CA ASN A 546 -6.00 13.05 -17.26
C ASN A 546 -5.18 13.77 -18.36
N VAL A 547 -5.86 14.48 -19.26
CA VAL A 547 -5.24 15.23 -20.36
C VAL A 547 -5.61 16.71 -20.37
N HIS A 548 -4.70 17.52 -20.92
CA HIS A 548 -4.95 18.89 -21.33
C HIS A 548 -4.12 19.16 -22.60
N PHE A 549 -4.69 18.87 -23.78
CA PHE A 549 -3.95 19.01 -25.04
C PHE A 549 -3.73 20.48 -25.43
N ASP A 550 -2.85 20.70 -26.41
CA ASP A 550 -2.57 22.02 -26.96
C ASP A 550 -3.84 22.75 -27.46
N TRP A 551 -3.90 24.05 -27.20
CA TRP A 551 -5.09 24.89 -27.40
C TRP A 551 -5.11 25.62 -28.74
N VAL A 552 -4.00 25.64 -29.49
CA VAL A 552 -3.94 26.40 -30.75
C VAL A 552 -4.91 25.83 -31.81
N ASP A 553 -5.45 26.72 -32.66
CA ASP A 553 -6.49 26.35 -33.64
C ASP A 553 -6.03 25.26 -34.62
N ASP A 554 -4.76 25.29 -35.04
CA ASP A 554 -4.15 24.25 -35.87
C ASP A 554 -3.83 23.01 -35.03
N ASP A 555 -4.32 21.85 -35.44
CA ASP A 555 -4.15 20.62 -34.66
C ASP A 555 -2.76 19.96 -34.86
N GLY A 556 -1.80 20.65 -35.48
CA GLY A 556 -0.45 20.16 -35.73
C GLY A 556 0.32 19.73 -34.48
N PHE A 557 0.08 20.39 -33.34
CA PHE A 557 0.61 19.98 -32.04
C PHE A 557 -0.31 19.01 -31.30
N ARG A 558 -1.62 19.26 -31.32
CA ARG A 558 -2.62 18.45 -30.64
C ARG A 558 -2.65 17.01 -31.13
N TRP A 559 -2.52 16.80 -32.43
CA TRP A 559 -2.62 15.48 -33.04
C TRP A 559 -1.50 14.51 -32.60
N PRO A 560 -0.20 14.86 -32.67
CA PRO A 560 0.86 14.04 -32.10
C PRO A 560 0.70 13.77 -30.59
N GLN A 561 0.22 14.75 -29.82
CA GLN A 561 -0.07 14.58 -28.40
C GLN A 561 -1.17 13.53 -28.18
N ALA A 562 -2.26 13.61 -28.94
CA ALA A 562 -3.34 12.63 -28.90
C ALA A 562 -2.86 11.23 -29.29
N GLN A 563 -1.98 11.10 -30.30
CA GLN A 563 -1.37 9.81 -30.68
C GLN A 563 -0.54 9.21 -29.55
N ARG A 564 0.27 10.02 -28.86
CA ARG A 564 1.08 9.55 -27.72
C ARG A 564 0.23 9.06 -26.55
N VAL A 565 -0.89 9.74 -26.26
CA VAL A 565 -1.84 9.32 -25.22
C VAL A 565 -2.60 8.08 -25.66
N HIS A 566 -3.08 8.01 -26.89
CA HIS A 566 -3.78 6.84 -27.44
C HIS A 566 -2.93 5.57 -27.32
N GLN A 567 -1.64 5.65 -27.64
CA GLN A 567 -0.71 4.54 -27.43
C GLN A 567 -0.68 4.10 -25.96
N ALA A 568 -0.57 5.04 -25.01
CA ALA A 568 -0.50 4.72 -23.58
C ALA A 568 -1.80 4.10 -23.02
N VAL A 569 -2.97 4.58 -23.46
CA VAL A 569 -4.28 4.11 -22.95
C VAL A 569 -4.78 2.82 -23.62
N THR A 570 -4.16 2.41 -24.72
CA THR A 570 -4.47 1.15 -25.41
C THR A 570 -3.47 0.04 -25.10
N GLU A 571 -2.47 0.32 -24.26
CA GLU A 571 -1.46 -0.65 -23.86
C GLU A 571 -1.92 -1.49 -22.66
N GLY A 572 -1.93 -2.82 -22.85
CA GLY A 572 -2.32 -3.80 -21.85
C GLY A 572 -3.83 -3.89 -21.60
N ASP A 573 -4.21 -4.75 -20.65
CA ASP A 573 -5.62 -5.11 -20.40
C ASP A 573 -6.23 -4.39 -19.17
N VAL A 574 -5.55 -3.37 -18.65
CA VAL A 574 -6.02 -2.62 -17.47
C VAL A 574 -7.25 -1.78 -17.87
N PRO A 575 -8.41 -1.91 -17.20
CA PRO A 575 -9.54 -1.05 -17.48
C PRO A 575 -9.12 0.41 -17.29
N THR A 576 -9.52 1.27 -18.22
CA THR A 576 -9.02 2.64 -18.35
C THR A 576 -10.18 3.63 -18.39
N LEU A 577 -10.01 4.73 -17.66
CA LEU A 577 -10.80 5.95 -17.69
C LEU A 577 -9.89 7.08 -18.18
N LEU A 578 -10.11 7.56 -19.40
CA LEU A 578 -9.46 8.74 -19.96
C LEU A 578 -10.42 9.92 -19.84
N LEU A 579 -9.97 11.03 -19.30
CA LEU A 579 -10.78 12.24 -19.16
C LEU A 579 -9.89 13.48 -19.27
N GLY A 580 -10.50 14.64 -19.52
CA GLY A 580 -9.75 15.88 -19.55
C GLY A 580 -10.34 16.94 -20.47
N ASP A 581 -9.57 18.00 -20.61
CA ASP A 581 -9.77 19.04 -21.61
C ASP A 581 -8.99 18.64 -22.87
N PHE A 582 -9.70 18.34 -23.95
CA PHE A 582 -9.10 17.92 -25.21
C PHE A 582 -8.76 19.11 -26.11
N ASN A 583 -9.22 20.32 -25.76
CA ASN A 583 -9.14 21.51 -26.59
C ASN A 583 -9.63 21.29 -28.03
N ASP A 584 -10.60 20.39 -28.24
CA ASP A 584 -11.00 20.00 -29.59
C ASP A 584 -12.47 19.60 -29.68
N GLY A 585 -13.04 19.83 -30.86
CA GLY A 585 -14.47 19.63 -31.10
C GLY A 585 -14.86 18.17 -31.32
N PRO A 586 -16.16 17.84 -31.20
CA PRO A 586 -16.63 16.47 -31.27
C PRO A 586 -16.38 15.80 -32.63
N GLU A 587 -16.27 16.55 -33.72
CA GLU A 587 -16.03 16.02 -35.07
C GLU A 587 -14.55 15.96 -35.45
N SER A 588 -13.64 16.26 -34.52
CA SER A 588 -12.22 16.32 -34.84
C SER A 588 -11.58 14.94 -35.03
N ARG A 589 -10.45 14.91 -35.74
CA ARG A 589 -9.65 13.68 -35.87
C ARG A 589 -9.10 13.21 -34.52
N THR A 590 -8.82 14.12 -33.58
CA THR A 590 -8.38 13.82 -32.21
C THR A 590 -9.42 12.98 -31.48
N LEU A 591 -10.67 13.42 -31.43
CA LEU A 591 -11.74 12.65 -30.79
C LEU A 591 -12.03 11.36 -31.57
N GLY A 592 -11.97 11.42 -32.90
CA GLY A 592 -12.05 10.26 -33.77
C GLY A 592 -10.97 9.19 -33.51
N LEU A 593 -9.78 9.56 -33.02
CA LEU A 593 -8.72 8.63 -32.62
C LEU A 593 -9.12 7.79 -31.41
N PHE A 594 -9.61 8.43 -30.35
CA PHE A 594 -10.00 7.72 -29.14
C PHE A 594 -11.25 6.87 -29.33
N ARG A 595 -12.24 7.33 -30.11
CA ARG A 595 -13.45 6.53 -30.44
C ARG A 595 -13.18 5.22 -31.18
N ARG A 596 -12.00 5.05 -31.80
CA ARG A 596 -11.61 3.78 -32.44
C ARG A 596 -11.35 2.65 -31.45
N SER A 597 -10.96 2.98 -30.21
CA SER A 597 -10.49 2.00 -29.23
C SER A 597 -11.19 2.11 -27.89
N LEU A 598 -11.74 3.28 -27.58
CA LEU A 598 -12.43 3.60 -26.34
C LEU A 598 -13.88 3.98 -26.61
N GLN A 599 -14.73 3.74 -25.62
CA GLN A 599 -16.12 4.18 -25.61
C GLN A 599 -16.21 5.58 -25.01
N GLU A 600 -16.67 6.56 -25.78
CA GLU A 600 -17.00 7.88 -25.25
C GLU A 600 -18.22 7.82 -24.33
N VAL A 601 -18.18 8.53 -23.21
CA VAL A 601 -19.34 8.75 -22.34
C VAL A 601 -20.06 10.00 -22.82
N ALA A 602 -20.94 9.83 -23.81
CA ALA A 602 -21.54 10.93 -24.54
C ALA A 602 -22.41 11.86 -23.67
N LYS A 603 -22.39 13.16 -24.01
CA LYS A 603 -23.24 14.20 -23.45
C LYS A 603 -24.49 14.40 -24.32
N PRO A 604 -25.67 14.76 -23.77
CA PRO A 604 -26.85 15.06 -24.58
C PRO A 604 -26.64 16.25 -25.53
N ALA A 605 -27.17 16.17 -26.75
CA ALA A 605 -26.91 17.11 -27.86
C ALA A 605 -27.19 18.60 -27.56
N GLY A 606 -28.03 18.92 -26.57
CA GLY A 606 -28.32 20.30 -26.12
C GLY A 606 -27.71 20.72 -24.78
N GLN A 607 -26.91 19.84 -24.14
CA GLN A 607 -26.36 20.04 -22.79
C GLN A 607 -24.88 19.63 -22.73
N ARG A 608 -24.16 19.81 -23.84
CA ARG A 608 -22.80 19.30 -24.04
C ARG A 608 -21.69 20.35 -23.95
N PHE A 609 -22.04 21.62 -24.05
CA PHE A 609 -21.05 22.70 -24.09
C PHE A 609 -20.51 22.99 -22.69
N THR A 610 -19.19 23.10 -22.60
CA THR A 610 -18.42 23.26 -21.37
C THR A 610 -17.69 24.59 -21.30
N TRP A 611 -17.45 25.26 -22.43
CA TRP A 611 -16.73 26.53 -22.49
C TRP A 611 -17.38 27.56 -23.43
N PRO A 612 -17.34 28.88 -23.11
CA PRO A 612 -17.03 29.44 -21.79
C PRO A 612 -18.18 29.20 -20.80
N ALA A 613 -17.87 29.15 -19.49
CA ALA A 613 -18.82 28.70 -18.47
C ALA A 613 -20.08 29.57 -18.34
N ASP A 614 -20.00 30.86 -18.61
CA ASP A 614 -21.14 31.77 -18.52
C ASP A 614 -22.03 31.75 -19.78
N ARG A 615 -21.46 31.48 -20.96
CA ARG A 615 -22.13 31.42 -22.28
C ARG A 615 -21.57 30.27 -23.12
N PRO A 616 -21.86 29.01 -22.77
CA PRO A 616 -21.17 27.87 -23.32
C PRO A 616 -21.55 27.63 -24.78
N THR A 617 -20.54 27.55 -25.65
CA THR A 617 -20.68 27.37 -27.10
C THR A 617 -19.83 26.23 -27.64
N GLN A 618 -18.86 25.74 -26.85
CA GLN A 618 -17.92 24.70 -27.27
C GLN A 618 -17.98 23.50 -26.32
N GLU A 619 -17.81 22.32 -26.90
CA GLU A 619 -17.65 21.05 -26.20
C GLU A 619 -16.20 20.63 -26.35
N ILE A 620 -15.41 20.79 -25.28
CA ILE A 620 -13.96 20.49 -25.32
C ILE A 620 -13.52 19.56 -24.17
N ASP A 621 -14.38 19.33 -23.18
CA ASP A 621 -14.11 18.41 -22.07
C ASP A 621 -14.84 17.07 -22.27
N TYR A 622 -14.11 15.96 -22.16
CA TYR A 622 -14.60 14.61 -22.49
C TYR A 622 -14.21 13.54 -21.47
N LEU A 623 -14.96 12.43 -21.50
CA LEU A 623 -14.63 11.20 -20.79
C LEU A 623 -14.75 10.01 -21.76
N PHE A 624 -13.79 9.11 -21.69
CA PHE A 624 -13.68 7.88 -22.45
C PHE A 624 -13.37 6.72 -21.50
N VAL A 625 -13.90 5.55 -21.81
CA VAL A 625 -13.62 4.32 -21.06
C VAL A 625 -13.21 3.18 -21.98
N GLY A 626 -12.35 2.29 -21.49
CA GLY A 626 -11.92 1.10 -22.24
C GLY A 626 -11.43 -0.03 -21.35
N PRO A 627 -11.36 -1.27 -21.84
CA PRO A 627 -12.05 -1.72 -23.07
C PRO A 627 -13.57 -1.73 -22.86
N ALA A 628 -14.35 -1.39 -23.89
CA ALA A 628 -15.81 -1.15 -23.77
C ALA A 628 -16.59 -2.30 -23.10
N ALA A 629 -16.17 -3.56 -23.31
CA ALA A 629 -16.81 -4.73 -22.72
C ALA A 629 -16.82 -4.74 -21.17
N ARG A 630 -15.84 -4.05 -20.56
CA ARG A 630 -15.69 -3.91 -19.11
C ARG A 630 -16.58 -2.82 -18.52
N TRP A 631 -17.25 -2.01 -19.33
CA TRP A 631 -17.98 -0.84 -18.84
C TRP A 631 -19.46 -0.90 -19.16
N GLN A 632 -20.27 -0.49 -18.19
CA GLN A 632 -21.63 -0.03 -18.41
C GLN A 632 -21.63 1.47 -18.14
N VAL A 633 -21.91 2.26 -19.17
CA VAL A 633 -21.91 3.72 -19.09
C VAL A 633 -23.31 4.28 -19.35
N GLY A 634 -23.65 5.34 -18.63
CA GLY A 634 -24.81 6.17 -18.90
C GLY A 634 -24.47 7.32 -19.85
N THR A 635 -25.12 8.46 -19.64
CA THR A 635 -24.73 9.74 -20.27
C THR A 635 -23.91 10.56 -19.29
N ALA A 636 -22.94 11.30 -19.81
CA ALA A 636 -22.29 12.35 -19.04
C ALA A 636 -23.18 13.59 -18.97
N ARG A 637 -23.02 14.37 -17.90
CA ARG A 637 -23.72 15.65 -17.71
C ARG A 637 -22.73 16.78 -17.48
N VAL A 638 -22.99 17.92 -18.11
CA VAL A 638 -22.30 19.17 -17.78
C VAL A 638 -22.98 19.79 -16.56
N VAL A 639 -22.20 20.11 -15.53
CA VAL A 639 -22.73 20.80 -14.36
C VAL A 639 -22.80 22.29 -14.67
N ASN A 640 -23.92 22.94 -14.34
CA ASN A 640 -24.10 24.37 -14.53
C ASN A 640 -23.38 25.20 -13.44
N GLU A 641 -22.08 24.95 -13.27
CA GLU A 641 -21.16 25.81 -12.52
C GLU A 641 -20.74 26.95 -13.46
N ARG A 642 -20.83 28.21 -13.00
CA ARG A 642 -20.64 29.40 -13.86
C ARG A 642 -19.68 30.42 -13.27
N ALA A 643 -19.20 30.19 -12.05
CA ALA A 643 -18.44 31.18 -11.30
C ALA A 643 -17.04 30.70 -10.96
N ALA A 644 -16.87 29.41 -10.64
CA ALA A 644 -15.61 28.89 -10.10
C ALA A 644 -14.48 28.76 -11.12
N SER A 645 -14.78 28.67 -12.41
CA SER A 645 -13.85 28.62 -13.54
C SER A 645 -14.58 29.08 -14.81
N ASP A 646 -13.82 29.34 -15.87
CA ASP A 646 -14.29 29.55 -17.24
C ASP A 646 -14.67 28.24 -17.95
N HIS A 647 -14.38 27.08 -17.37
CA HIS A 647 -14.93 25.79 -17.79
C HIS A 647 -16.12 25.36 -16.92
N ARG A 648 -16.92 24.45 -17.46
CA ARG A 648 -17.94 23.71 -16.70
C ARG A 648 -17.48 22.28 -16.47
N PRO A 649 -17.61 21.73 -15.25
CA PRO A 649 -17.23 20.35 -14.99
C PRO A 649 -18.16 19.38 -15.72
N VAL A 650 -17.58 18.31 -16.23
CA VAL A 650 -18.32 17.17 -16.81
C VAL A 650 -18.28 16.01 -15.83
N VAL A 651 -19.44 15.41 -15.56
CA VAL A 651 -19.59 14.30 -14.61
C VAL A 651 -20.26 13.11 -15.29
N ALA A 652 -19.76 11.90 -15.02
CA ALA A 652 -20.38 10.66 -15.45
C ALA A 652 -20.52 9.65 -14.31
N ASP A 653 -21.66 8.96 -14.27
CA ASP A 653 -21.86 7.77 -13.47
C ASP A 653 -21.48 6.55 -14.31
N LEU A 654 -20.48 5.81 -13.85
CA LEU A 654 -19.86 4.70 -14.55
C LEU A 654 -19.98 3.43 -13.72
N LYS A 655 -20.07 2.29 -14.39
CA LYS A 655 -20.05 0.99 -13.74
C LYS A 655 -19.03 0.09 -14.42
N LEU A 656 -17.95 -0.19 -13.70
CA LEU A 656 -16.92 -1.15 -14.12
C LEU A 656 -17.41 -2.55 -13.78
N ARG A 657 -17.49 -3.43 -14.78
CA ARG A 657 -17.89 -4.81 -14.61
C ARG A 657 -16.77 -5.61 -13.96
N ALA A 658 -17.15 -6.46 -13.01
CA ALA A 658 -16.24 -7.44 -12.45
C ALA A 658 -15.62 -8.30 -13.56
N THR A 659 -14.38 -8.71 -13.36
CA THR A 659 -13.78 -9.73 -14.21
C THR A 659 -14.49 -11.06 -13.97
N THR A 660 -15.21 -11.59 -14.97
CA THR A 660 -15.69 -12.98 -14.96
C THR A 660 -14.52 -13.89 -15.29
N GLU A 661 -14.19 -14.81 -14.37
CA GLU A 661 -13.25 -15.91 -14.60
C GLU A 661 -13.69 -16.86 -15.72
#